data_AF-A0A2D9HBQ3-F1
#
_entry.id   AF-A0A2D9HBQ3-F1
#
_cell.length_a   1.000
_cell.length_b   1.000
_cell.length_c   1.000
_cell.angle_alpha   90.00
_cell.angle_beta   90.00
_cell.angle_gamma   90.00
#
_symmetry.space_group_name_H-M   'P 1'
#
loop_
_entity.id
_entity.type
_entity.pdbx_description
1 polymer ?
#
loop_
_entity_poly.entity_id
_entity_poly.type
_entity_poly.pdbx_seq_one_letter_code
_entity_poly.pdbx_strand_id
1 'polypeptide(L)'
;MDNGSIFRFRRIYEGLVVLDHELIRRWDEDRGLIYQKIAKPIREVLSIARFQVTRDEALSYAVARGPKFPHLDPLQAGKWSARQAWRVVGKGLAPTWVIHLSSPLPYELLEFRIDAVNGEILERHNLVKKAQAHVFERSPGVSRNLTDVVTVDLEPEPAGRVLQSDEFQIRACCIEEGCEAGRGPVKITMPFGGFNVTMPFCDERPEARPNEDGDFLYNARVTNWMPNQPGLMTRMLPADVTLADAPHRDSFAETQGYYHSHLFLEFIRAHGLDNFSLSDGGRGFAITVNFMIPSIPFGGQEAIQALSAAGCINMLAQEVSCFMPMDNAVFIPAIGESSGQTPFPMERDFDSVLMFHGTVGPFAYDADVFYHELTHATISRTSELGGAHQNRWGTHLTPGSLHEGFADYIPMVMTGDPKMGQFVGGADGIRDLSEPKRCPEDLIGEVHHDGMPLASQLWAFRSGLAEADRALFDTAVVIGMAAIPVQSAGYTDAVEAIEAELELQLDLERAEAFVEHMSNAGLVNCEQVLDLLKVVEHEGQRPELVSTGPEEVYLAGAQQVGVREGQHAPTFFQGRIMMPPGTVSVQLRFAMGGGGGFMGEEQDAPELTAVLRDGAPIDFQFDDGRVTFNDDARLYPIVMQGEDAVLDVGGLDTACGGPLYVSLGTKTGGGRLSDFNVSVEWDDDLARQCEPEPDEELPLTPEGAVTPQGCGCAETDSSGLLGLLLLLVGLRARKLLFA
;
A
#
# COMPACT_ATOMS: atom_id res chain seq x y z
N MET A 1 -38.81 6.53 10.48
CA MET A 1 -39.07 7.99 10.61
C MET A 1 -38.95 8.32 12.08
N ASP A 2 -37.82 8.90 12.48
CA ASP A 2 -37.48 9.00 13.89
C ASP A 2 -38.35 9.99 14.66
N ASN A 3 -38.87 9.51 15.79
CA ASN A 3 -39.51 10.28 16.83
C ASN A 3 -38.44 11.18 17.47
N GLY A 4 -38.57 12.51 17.37
CA GLY A 4 -37.69 13.44 18.10
C GLY A 4 -37.04 14.57 17.32
N SER A 5 -37.33 14.78 16.04
CA SER A 5 -36.79 15.94 15.30
C SER A 5 -37.22 17.27 15.97
N ILE A 6 -36.25 18.11 16.34
CA ILE A 6 -36.47 19.43 16.95
C ILE A 6 -36.50 20.51 15.87
N PHE A 7 -37.63 21.20 15.72
CA PHE A 7 -37.73 22.38 14.85
C PHE A 7 -37.74 23.67 15.68
N ARG A 8 -36.85 24.62 15.37
CA ARG A 8 -36.80 25.93 16.04
C ARG A 8 -37.35 27.02 15.11
N PHE A 9 -38.40 27.71 15.53
CA PHE A 9 -38.99 28.82 14.76
C PHE A 9 -38.67 30.19 15.35
N ARG A 10 -38.53 31.16 14.44
CA ARG A 10 -38.35 32.60 14.66
C ARG A 10 -39.65 33.22 15.21
N ARG A 11 -39.58 33.96 16.33
CA ARG A 11 -40.68 34.84 16.79
C ARG A 11 -40.19 36.29 16.86
N ILE A 12 -41.07 37.21 16.48
CA ILE A 12 -40.87 38.65 16.60
C ILE A 12 -41.60 39.10 17.87
N TYR A 13 -40.88 39.58 18.88
CA TYR A 13 -41.41 40.24 20.07
C TYR A 13 -41.12 41.73 19.96
N GLU A 14 -42.14 42.58 19.82
CA GLU A 14 -41.98 44.03 19.65
C GLU A 14 -41.00 44.45 18.51
N GLY A 15 -40.98 43.69 17.42
CA GLY A 15 -40.04 43.90 16.30
C GLY A 15 -38.68 43.20 16.46
N LEU A 16 -38.41 42.58 17.61
CA LEU A 16 -37.14 41.93 17.97
C LEU A 16 -37.21 40.41 17.78
N VAL A 17 -36.20 39.81 17.15
CA VAL A 17 -36.11 38.36 16.94
C VAL A 17 -35.63 37.67 18.22
N VAL A 18 -36.54 37.04 18.97
CA VAL A 18 -36.23 36.32 20.23
C VAL A 18 -36.13 34.82 19.94
N LEU A 19 -35.02 34.19 20.37
CA LEU A 19 -34.73 32.77 20.17
C LEU A 19 -35.05 31.99 21.46
N ASP A 20 -36.19 31.27 21.54
CA ASP A 20 -36.53 30.48 22.75
C ASP A 20 -37.56 29.34 22.59
N HIS A 21 -37.61 28.60 21.46
CA HIS A 21 -38.60 27.52 21.31
C HIS A 21 -38.01 26.21 20.80
N GLU A 22 -38.50 25.11 21.38
CA GLU A 22 -38.26 23.72 20.96
C GLU A 22 -39.60 23.10 20.54
N LEU A 23 -39.71 22.63 19.30
CA LEU A 23 -40.87 21.89 18.81
C LEU A 23 -40.53 20.40 18.81
N ILE A 24 -41.23 19.60 19.62
CA ILE A 24 -41.00 18.16 19.67
C ILE A 24 -41.96 17.49 18.70
N ARG A 25 -41.42 16.90 17.63
CA ARG A 25 -42.17 16.04 16.71
C ARG A 25 -42.50 14.72 17.41
N ARG A 26 -43.80 14.39 17.53
CA ARG A 26 -44.25 13.11 18.09
C ARG A 26 -45.26 12.44 17.16
N TRP A 27 -45.11 11.14 16.99
CA TRP A 27 -46.10 10.31 16.33
C TRP A 27 -47.17 9.85 17.33
N ASP A 28 -48.45 9.95 16.96
CA ASP A 28 -49.61 9.51 17.73
C ASP A 28 -50.38 8.48 16.89
N GLU A 29 -50.61 7.31 17.46
CA GLU A 29 -51.09 6.14 16.71
C GLU A 29 -52.48 6.36 16.09
N ASP A 30 -53.33 7.19 16.71
CA ASP A 30 -54.70 7.45 16.25
C ASP A 30 -54.80 8.63 15.26
N ARG A 31 -53.85 9.57 15.31
CA ARG A 31 -53.94 10.86 14.58
C ARG A 31 -52.78 11.10 13.60
N GLY A 32 -51.81 10.20 13.55
CA GLY A 32 -50.60 10.34 12.76
C GLY A 32 -49.64 11.38 13.33
N LEU A 33 -48.97 12.12 12.45
CA LEU A 33 -47.98 13.13 12.82
C LEU A 33 -48.64 14.29 13.58
N ILE A 34 -48.32 14.46 14.88
CA ILE A 34 -48.74 15.65 15.65
C ILE A 34 -47.55 16.48 16.12
N TYR A 35 -47.72 17.80 15.99
CA TYR A 35 -46.77 18.79 16.44
C TYR A 35 -47.17 19.29 17.84
N GLN A 36 -46.41 18.93 18.88
CA GLN A 36 -46.65 19.44 20.23
C GLN A 36 -45.80 20.69 20.47
N LYS A 37 -46.45 21.85 20.50
CA LYS A 37 -45.82 23.14 20.82
C LYS A 37 -45.76 23.33 22.34
N ILE A 38 -44.57 23.21 22.93
CA ILE A 38 -44.33 23.63 24.32
C ILE A 38 -43.78 25.06 24.29
N ALA A 39 -44.67 26.04 24.43
CA ALA A 39 -44.25 27.42 24.64
C ALA A 39 -44.35 27.72 26.14
N LYS A 40 -43.22 27.92 26.84
CA LYS A 40 -43.23 28.63 28.13
C LYS A 40 -43.25 30.13 27.80
N PRO A 41 -44.34 30.86 28.09
CA PRO A 41 -44.31 32.30 27.94
C PRO A 41 -43.27 32.86 28.92
N ILE A 42 -42.33 33.68 28.44
CA ILE A 42 -41.54 34.55 29.32
C ILE A 42 -42.55 35.54 29.90
N ARG A 43 -43.02 35.28 31.13
CA ARG A 43 -44.08 36.08 31.78
C ARG A 43 -43.61 37.50 32.12
N GLU A 44 -42.29 37.74 32.19
CA GLU A 44 -41.67 39.04 32.42
C GLU A 44 -40.22 39.01 31.90
N VAL A 45 -39.86 39.92 30.98
CA VAL A 45 -38.46 40.24 30.66
C VAL A 45 -38.02 41.33 31.64
N LEU A 46 -37.22 40.98 32.65
CA LEU A 46 -36.82 41.93 33.70
C LEU A 46 -35.72 42.90 33.25
N SER A 47 -34.94 42.55 32.22
CA SER A 47 -33.89 43.39 31.68
C SER A 47 -33.53 43.00 30.24
N ILE A 48 -33.15 44.00 29.45
CA ILE A 48 -32.59 43.84 28.11
C ILE A 48 -31.18 44.46 28.16
N ALA A 49 -30.15 43.65 27.96
CA ALA A 49 -28.80 44.17 27.88
C ALA A 49 -28.60 44.98 26.58
N ARG A 50 -27.72 45.98 26.62
CA ARG A 50 -27.39 46.80 25.44
C ARG A 50 -26.31 46.13 24.61
N PHE A 51 -26.36 46.31 23.30
CA PHE A 51 -25.25 45.98 22.41
C PHE A 51 -24.03 46.81 22.83
N GLN A 52 -22.94 46.15 23.19
CA GLN A 52 -21.62 46.75 23.44
C GLN A 52 -20.63 46.39 22.34
N VAL A 53 -20.83 45.25 21.68
CA VAL A 53 -20.10 44.82 20.49
C VAL A 53 -20.83 45.29 19.25
N THR A 54 -20.13 46.01 18.39
CA THR A 54 -20.63 46.46 17.10
C THR A 54 -20.73 45.29 16.12
N ARG A 55 -21.47 45.50 15.03
CA ARG A 55 -21.59 44.52 13.95
C ARG A 55 -20.23 44.13 13.38
N ASP A 56 -19.37 45.11 13.15
CA ASP A 56 -18.09 44.92 12.46
C ASP A 56 -17.05 44.27 13.39
N GLU A 57 -17.11 44.52 14.70
CA GLU A 57 -16.35 43.77 15.71
C GLU A 57 -16.81 42.30 15.79
N ALA A 58 -18.12 42.05 15.81
CA ALA A 58 -18.65 40.69 15.78
C ALA A 58 -18.25 39.94 14.50
N LEU A 59 -18.31 40.60 13.34
CA LEU A 59 -17.80 40.04 12.08
C LEU A 59 -16.30 39.73 12.16
N SER A 60 -15.50 40.64 12.73
CA SER A 60 -14.06 40.42 12.92
C SER A 60 -13.79 39.23 13.84
N TYR A 61 -14.59 39.04 14.89
CA TYR A 61 -14.50 37.85 15.75
C TYR A 61 -14.87 36.56 14.99
N ALA A 62 -15.89 36.60 14.13
CA ALA A 62 -16.29 35.47 13.28
C ALA A 62 -15.19 35.12 12.26
N VAL A 63 -14.57 36.12 11.63
CA VAL A 63 -13.50 35.93 10.65
C VAL A 63 -12.22 35.42 11.31
N ALA A 64 -11.80 36.02 12.42
CA ALA A 64 -10.56 35.64 13.11
C ALA A 64 -10.59 34.22 13.69
N ARG A 65 -11.80 33.69 13.97
CA ARG A 65 -12.03 32.36 14.54
C ARG A 65 -12.75 31.40 13.59
N GLY A 66 -13.04 31.85 12.37
CA GLY A 66 -13.59 31.04 11.30
C GLY A 66 -12.47 30.33 10.53
N PRO A 67 -12.81 29.41 9.61
CA PRO A 67 -11.81 28.82 8.74
C PRO A 67 -11.11 29.93 7.96
N LYS A 68 -9.78 29.80 7.86
CA LYS A 68 -9.00 30.69 6.99
C LYS A 68 -9.31 30.29 5.56
N PHE A 69 -9.79 31.24 4.76
CA PHE A 69 -9.97 31.05 3.34
C PHE A 69 -8.73 31.62 2.62
N PRO A 70 -7.74 30.80 2.22
CA PRO A 70 -6.44 31.29 1.77
C PRO A 70 -6.49 32.20 0.52
N HIS A 71 -7.60 32.18 -0.22
CA HIS A 71 -7.79 32.93 -1.45
C HIS A 71 -8.92 33.97 -1.38
N LEU A 72 -9.49 34.24 -0.20
CA LEU A 72 -10.67 35.09 -0.07
C LEU A 72 -10.55 36.08 1.09
N ASP A 73 -11.01 37.30 0.82
CA ASP A 73 -11.32 38.26 1.86
C ASP A 73 -12.77 38.02 2.34
N PRO A 74 -12.99 37.39 3.51
CA PRO A 74 -14.33 37.17 4.03
C PRO A 74 -15.05 38.49 4.40
N LEU A 75 -14.36 39.63 4.40
CA LEU A 75 -14.97 40.95 4.58
C LEU A 75 -15.53 41.54 3.26
N GLN A 76 -15.26 40.91 2.13
CA GLN A 76 -15.78 41.36 0.84
C GLN A 76 -17.32 41.43 0.85
N ALA A 77 -17.87 42.55 0.37
CA ALA A 77 -19.31 42.77 0.35
C ALA A 77 -20.03 41.65 -0.44
N GLY A 78 -21.07 41.07 0.16
CA GLY A 78 -21.84 39.95 -0.41
C GLY A 78 -21.36 38.55 0.02
N LYS A 79 -20.25 38.44 0.74
CA LYS A 79 -19.73 37.18 1.32
C LYS A 79 -20.09 36.96 2.78
N TRP A 80 -20.87 37.87 3.35
CA TRP A 80 -21.37 37.74 4.70
C TRP A 80 -22.70 38.46 4.90
N SER A 81 -23.44 38.05 5.92
CA SER A 81 -24.57 38.81 6.44
C SER A 81 -24.51 38.86 7.96
N ALA A 82 -25.02 39.94 8.54
CA ALA A 82 -25.11 40.07 9.98
C ALA A 82 -26.51 40.53 10.36
N ARG A 83 -27.11 39.86 11.32
CA ARG A 83 -28.41 40.27 11.87
C ARG A 83 -28.39 40.26 13.39
N GLN A 84 -29.14 41.19 13.96
CA GLN A 84 -29.37 41.23 15.39
C GLN A 84 -30.39 40.16 15.79
N ALA A 85 -30.11 39.50 16.90
CA ALA A 85 -31.00 38.56 17.58
C ALA A 85 -30.90 38.80 19.09
N TRP A 86 -31.80 38.17 19.84
CA TRP A 86 -31.76 38.15 21.30
C TRP A 86 -31.86 36.72 21.79
N ARG A 87 -30.98 36.36 22.71
CA ARG A 87 -31.02 35.10 23.45
C ARG A 87 -31.58 35.31 24.85
N VAL A 88 -32.24 34.30 25.39
CA VAL A 88 -32.73 34.34 26.77
C VAL A 88 -31.59 33.99 27.72
N VAL A 89 -31.35 34.84 28.73
CA VAL A 89 -30.34 34.61 29.77
C VAL A 89 -30.98 34.86 31.13
N GLY A 90 -31.19 33.78 31.89
CA GLY A 90 -31.89 33.83 33.18
C GLY A 90 -33.33 34.39 33.03
N LYS A 91 -33.58 35.60 33.57
CA LYS A 91 -34.85 36.33 33.44
C LYS A 91 -34.79 37.54 32.49
N GLY A 92 -33.76 37.63 31.65
CA GLY A 92 -33.53 38.75 30.74
C GLY A 92 -33.24 38.30 29.31
N LEU A 93 -33.07 39.29 28.43
CA LEU A 93 -32.61 39.10 27.06
C LEU A 93 -31.19 39.66 26.91
N ALA A 94 -30.28 38.83 26.40
CA ALA A 94 -28.96 39.29 25.97
C ALA A 94 -28.96 39.47 24.44
N PRO A 95 -28.46 40.60 23.93
CA PRO A 95 -28.33 40.82 22.50
C PRO A 95 -27.28 39.88 21.92
N THR A 96 -27.48 39.44 20.68
CA THR A 96 -26.62 38.48 19.99
C THR A 96 -26.51 38.87 18.52
N TRP A 97 -25.32 38.82 17.97
CA TRP A 97 -25.09 38.90 16.53
C TRP A 97 -25.17 37.51 15.93
N VAL A 98 -25.95 37.35 14.87
CA VAL A 98 -25.91 36.16 14.02
C VAL A 98 -25.20 36.56 12.73
N ILE A 99 -23.99 36.04 12.55
CA ILE A 99 -23.13 36.30 11.39
C ILE A 99 -23.18 35.09 10.49
N HIS A 100 -23.55 35.27 9.23
CA HIS A 100 -23.37 34.26 8.19
C HIS A 100 -22.12 34.61 7.38
N LEU A 101 -21.20 33.67 7.23
CA LEU A 101 -20.07 33.77 6.31
C LEU A 101 -20.30 32.78 5.17
N SER A 102 -20.37 33.25 3.93
CA SER A 102 -20.48 32.40 2.75
C SER A 102 -19.12 32.26 2.07
N SER A 103 -18.70 31.00 1.85
CA SER A 103 -17.59 30.71 0.96
C SER A 103 -18.07 30.83 -0.51
N PRO A 104 -17.22 31.22 -1.47
CA PRO A 104 -17.48 31.04 -2.89
C PRO A 104 -17.39 29.58 -3.32
N LEU A 105 -16.75 28.72 -2.53
CA LEU A 105 -16.89 27.29 -2.72
C LEU A 105 -18.33 26.91 -2.34
N PRO A 106 -19.04 26.10 -3.14
CA PRO A 106 -20.46 25.80 -2.94
C PRO A 106 -20.79 25.08 -1.62
N TYR A 107 -19.80 24.80 -0.78
CA TYR A 107 -19.87 23.83 0.31
C TYR A 107 -19.80 24.42 1.73
N GLU A 108 -19.70 25.75 1.89
CA GLU A 108 -19.68 26.36 3.24
C GLU A 108 -20.53 27.63 3.39
N LEU A 109 -21.47 27.58 4.33
CA LEU A 109 -22.24 28.71 4.84
C LEU A 109 -22.21 28.65 6.36
N LEU A 110 -21.29 29.37 6.99
CA LEU A 110 -21.11 29.29 8.45
C LEU A 110 -22.01 30.31 9.16
N GLU A 111 -22.81 29.87 10.13
CA GLU A 111 -23.51 30.72 11.09
C GLU A 111 -22.73 30.80 12.41
N PHE A 112 -22.23 31.98 12.75
CA PHE A 112 -21.72 32.30 14.06
C PHE A 112 -22.79 33.03 14.87
N ARG A 113 -22.94 32.67 16.14
CA ARG A 113 -23.72 33.42 17.12
C ARG A 113 -22.77 34.01 18.13
N ILE A 114 -22.77 35.33 18.22
CA ILE A 114 -21.78 36.09 19.00
C ILE A 114 -22.52 36.94 20.01
N ASP A 115 -22.16 36.81 21.28
CA ASP A 115 -22.72 37.63 22.33
C ASP A 115 -22.39 39.11 22.05
N ALA A 116 -23.43 39.92 21.90
CA ALA A 116 -23.25 41.31 21.52
C ALA A 116 -22.89 42.22 22.71
N VAL A 117 -22.67 41.66 23.90
CA VAL A 117 -22.18 42.36 25.10
C VAL A 117 -20.68 42.20 25.25
N ASN A 118 -20.13 41.00 25.09
CA ASN A 118 -18.72 40.72 25.37
C ASN A 118 -17.91 40.18 24.17
N GLY A 119 -18.57 39.83 23.06
CA GLY A 119 -17.91 39.35 21.84
C GLY A 119 -17.60 37.85 21.85
N GLU A 120 -18.07 37.13 22.86
CA GLU A 120 -17.92 35.68 22.99
C GLU A 120 -18.69 34.96 21.88
N ILE A 121 -18.04 33.98 21.23
CA ILE A 121 -18.72 33.10 20.28
C ILE A 121 -19.51 32.08 21.09
N LEU A 122 -20.83 32.17 20.98
CA LEU A 122 -21.78 31.32 21.67
C LEU A 122 -22.02 30.01 20.93
N GLU A 123 -22.13 30.07 19.60
CA GLU A 123 -22.38 28.91 18.74
C GLU A 123 -21.74 29.13 17.36
N ARG A 124 -21.34 28.04 16.70
CA ARG A 124 -20.90 27.98 15.31
C ARG A 124 -21.64 26.82 14.63
N HIS A 125 -22.26 27.06 13.48
CA HIS A 125 -22.96 26.07 12.67
C HIS A 125 -22.50 26.14 11.22
N ASN A 126 -22.33 25.01 10.53
CA ASN A 126 -22.31 25.00 9.07
C ASN A 126 -23.74 24.77 8.59
N LEU A 127 -24.26 25.71 7.79
CA LEU A 127 -25.62 25.70 7.25
C LEU A 127 -25.69 25.02 5.88
N VAL A 128 -24.56 24.62 5.29
CA VAL A 128 -24.57 23.76 4.11
C VAL A 128 -24.97 22.36 4.55
N LYS A 129 -26.09 21.87 4.00
CA LYS A 129 -26.46 20.47 4.13
C LYS A 129 -25.46 19.65 3.34
N LYS A 130 -24.67 18.83 4.03
CA LYS A 130 -23.78 17.86 3.40
C LYS A 130 -24.59 16.60 3.12
N ALA A 131 -24.33 15.97 1.98
CA ALA A 131 -24.84 14.64 1.71
C ALA A 131 -24.30 13.69 2.78
N GLN A 132 -25.15 12.88 3.37
CA GLN A 132 -24.73 11.88 4.34
C GLN A 132 -24.56 10.52 3.67
N ALA A 133 -23.66 9.67 4.19
CA ALA A 133 -23.53 8.30 3.73
C ALA A 133 -23.36 7.34 4.90
N HIS A 134 -23.82 6.11 4.71
CA HIS A 134 -23.39 5.01 5.57
C HIS A 134 -22.06 4.46 5.06
N VAL A 135 -21.12 4.27 5.98
CA VAL A 135 -19.77 3.80 5.72
C VAL A 135 -19.31 2.90 6.86
N PHE A 136 -18.30 2.06 6.62
CA PHE A 136 -17.48 1.55 7.71
C PHE A 136 -16.37 2.55 7.96
N GLU A 137 -16.31 3.12 9.17
CA GLU A 137 -15.23 4.04 9.52
C GLU A 137 -13.86 3.33 9.53
N ARG A 138 -13.88 2.04 9.83
CA ARG A 138 -12.73 1.13 9.84
C ARG A 138 -13.13 -0.17 9.17
N SER A 139 -12.16 -0.93 8.66
CA SER A 139 -12.42 -2.27 8.15
C SER A 139 -13.25 -3.10 9.15
N PRO A 140 -14.30 -3.81 8.72
CA PRO A 140 -15.11 -4.68 9.59
C PRO A 140 -14.33 -5.82 10.26
N GLY A 141 -13.08 -6.02 9.83
CA GLY A 141 -12.13 -7.00 10.32
C GLY A 141 -12.66 -8.43 10.21
N VAL A 142 -12.08 -9.31 11.01
CA VAL A 142 -12.38 -10.75 11.05
C VAL A 142 -13.83 -11.04 11.43
N SER A 143 -14.46 -10.16 12.23
CA SER A 143 -15.85 -10.31 12.67
C SER A 143 -16.84 -10.22 11.51
N ARG A 144 -16.44 -9.52 10.44
CA ARG A 144 -17.27 -9.18 9.28
C ARG A 144 -18.63 -8.64 9.71
N ASN A 145 -18.67 -7.83 10.78
CA ASN A 145 -19.90 -7.26 11.28
C ASN A 145 -20.38 -6.11 10.37
N LEU A 146 -21.16 -6.47 9.34
CA LEU A 146 -21.68 -5.51 8.36
C LEU A 146 -22.73 -4.53 8.91
N THR A 147 -23.11 -4.67 10.18
CA THR A 147 -24.06 -3.75 10.83
C THR A 147 -23.37 -2.61 11.56
N ASP A 148 -22.05 -2.66 11.73
CA ASP A 148 -21.27 -1.61 12.38
C ASP A 148 -20.97 -0.44 11.42
N VAL A 149 -22.04 0.08 10.80
CA VAL A 149 -21.98 1.22 9.89
C VAL A 149 -22.20 2.50 10.67
N VAL A 150 -21.42 3.53 10.34
CA VAL A 150 -21.62 4.89 10.85
C VAL A 150 -22.22 5.77 9.76
N THR A 151 -22.93 6.81 10.16
CA THR A 151 -23.38 7.87 9.24
C THR A 151 -22.37 9.01 9.29
N VAL A 152 -21.75 9.30 8.15
CA VAL A 152 -20.80 10.41 7.99
C VAL A 152 -21.35 11.45 7.04
N ASP A 153 -20.89 12.69 7.20
CA ASP A 153 -21.06 13.71 6.18
C ASP A 153 -20.00 13.46 5.08
N LEU A 154 -20.41 13.44 3.81
CA LEU A 154 -19.50 13.33 2.68
C LEU A 154 -18.84 14.69 2.41
N GLU A 155 -17.53 14.75 2.60
CA GLU A 155 -16.71 15.94 2.34
C GLU A 155 -15.58 15.62 1.36
N PRO A 156 -15.42 16.40 0.28
CA PRO A 156 -16.39 17.36 -0.27
C PRO A 156 -17.73 16.71 -0.65
N GLU A 157 -18.79 17.54 -0.68
CA GLU A 157 -20.10 17.08 -1.15
C GLU A 157 -19.97 16.61 -2.62
N PRO A 158 -20.52 15.43 -2.97
CA PRO A 158 -20.41 14.91 -4.31
C PRO A 158 -20.92 15.87 -5.38
N ALA A 159 -20.24 15.91 -6.54
CA ALA A 159 -20.65 16.75 -7.65
C ALA A 159 -21.96 16.22 -8.30
N GLY A 160 -23.10 16.69 -7.81
CA GLY A 160 -24.41 16.38 -8.39
C GLY A 160 -25.07 15.14 -7.80
N ARG A 161 -25.48 14.19 -8.65
CA ARG A 161 -26.25 12.99 -8.24
C ARG A 161 -25.41 11.70 -8.20
N VAL A 162 -24.10 11.84 -8.33
CA VAL A 162 -23.14 10.73 -8.41
C VAL A 162 -21.97 11.01 -7.46
N LEU A 163 -21.31 9.95 -7.00
CA LEU A 163 -20.16 10.04 -6.11
C LEU A 163 -18.89 10.38 -6.91
N GLN A 164 -18.70 11.68 -7.13
CA GLN A 164 -17.57 12.25 -7.89
C GLN A 164 -17.00 13.47 -7.16
N SER A 165 -15.68 13.64 -7.26
CA SER A 165 -14.94 14.83 -6.86
C SER A 165 -14.15 15.41 -8.05
N ASP A 166 -13.42 16.50 -7.82
CA ASP A 166 -12.47 17.05 -8.80
C ASP A 166 -11.22 16.14 -8.97
N GLU A 167 -11.00 15.24 -8.01
CA GLU A 167 -9.83 14.36 -7.93
C GLU A 167 -10.09 13.00 -8.57
N PHE A 168 -11.31 12.48 -8.44
CA PHE A 168 -11.66 11.13 -8.88
C PHE A 168 -13.16 10.94 -9.11
N GLN A 169 -13.50 9.85 -9.80
CA GLN A 169 -14.85 9.35 -9.99
C GLN A 169 -14.99 7.96 -9.39
N ILE A 170 -16.01 7.75 -8.55
CA ILE A 170 -16.37 6.40 -8.11
C ILE A 170 -17.35 5.79 -9.10
N ARG A 171 -17.09 4.54 -9.47
CA ARG A 171 -17.88 3.75 -10.41
C ARG A 171 -18.10 2.35 -9.84
N ALA A 172 -19.14 1.68 -10.30
CA ALA A 172 -19.36 0.26 -10.09
C ALA A 172 -19.35 -0.48 -11.43
N CYS A 173 -18.95 -1.74 -11.37
CA CYS A 173 -18.87 -2.64 -12.53
C CYS A 173 -20.25 -3.21 -12.87
N CYS A 174 -21.00 -2.60 -13.80
CA CYS A 174 -22.34 -3.06 -14.18
C CYS A 174 -22.28 -4.23 -15.17
N ILE A 175 -22.88 -5.37 -14.81
CA ILE A 175 -22.78 -6.64 -15.56
C ILE A 175 -24.06 -7.03 -16.33
N GLU A 176 -25.14 -6.24 -16.22
CA GLU A 176 -26.44 -6.56 -16.84
C GLU A 176 -26.60 -5.97 -18.25
N GLU A 177 -27.40 -6.62 -19.11
CA GLU A 177 -27.77 -6.04 -20.42
C GLU A 177 -28.59 -4.73 -20.32
N GLY A 178 -29.08 -4.41 -19.12
CA GLY A 178 -29.92 -3.25 -18.83
C GLY A 178 -29.16 -2.06 -18.24
N CYS A 179 -27.82 -2.07 -18.25
CA CYS A 179 -27.04 -0.95 -17.72
C CYS A 179 -27.49 0.35 -18.41
N GLU A 180 -27.38 0.46 -19.73
CA GLU A 180 -28.00 1.55 -20.49
C GLU A 180 -29.22 1.00 -21.25
N ALA A 181 -30.28 1.79 -21.39
CA ALA A 181 -31.45 1.35 -22.14
C ALA A 181 -31.05 1.02 -23.60
N GLY A 182 -30.98 -0.27 -23.92
CA GLY A 182 -30.56 -0.77 -25.24
C GLY A 182 -29.07 -1.06 -25.40
N ARG A 183 -28.27 -1.10 -24.33
CA ARG A 183 -26.86 -1.54 -24.36
C ARG A 183 -26.53 -2.48 -23.21
N GLY A 184 -25.88 -3.61 -23.54
CA GLY A 184 -25.35 -4.53 -22.55
C GLY A 184 -23.85 -4.38 -22.28
N PRO A 185 -23.23 -5.33 -21.54
CA PRO A 185 -21.82 -5.26 -21.18
C PRO A 185 -20.92 -5.10 -22.40
N VAL A 186 -19.79 -4.42 -22.21
CA VAL A 186 -18.80 -4.18 -23.27
C VAL A 186 -18.25 -5.53 -23.73
N LYS A 187 -18.41 -5.87 -25.00
CA LYS A 187 -17.90 -7.14 -25.54
C LYS A 187 -16.53 -6.92 -26.17
N ILE A 188 -15.52 -7.58 -25.64
CA ILE A 188 -14.15 -7.57 -26.18
C ILE A 188 -13.87 -8.92 -26.82
N THR A 189 -13.36 -8.91 -28.04
CA THR A 189 -12.95 -10.12 -28.75
C THR A 189 -11.44 -10.26 -28.68
N MET A 190 -10.97 -11.37 -28.12
CA MET A 190 -9.55 -11.66 -27.92
C MET A 190 -9.13 -12.96 -28.61
N PRO A 191 -7.90 -13.06 -29.14
CA PRO A 191 -7.36 -14.33 -29.59
C PRO A 191 -7.02 -15.23 -28.38
N PHE A 192 -7.58 -16.44 -28.35
CA PHE A 192 -7.31 -17.47 -27.35
C PHE A 192 -7.02 -18.79 -28.07
N GLY A 193 -5.80 -19.35 -27.94
CA GLY A 193 -5.46 -20.66 -28.51
C GLY A 193 -5.71 -20.81 -30.03
N GLY A 194 -5.58 -19.73 -30.81
CA GLY A 194 -5.78 -19.73 -32.26
C GLY A 194 -7.23 -19.52 -32.74
N PHE A 195 -8.18 -19.26 -31.83
CA PHE A 195 -9.54 -18.81 -32.14
C PHE A 195 -9.84 -17.49 -31.44
N ASN A 196 -10.86 -16.76 -31.89
CA ASN A 196 -11.28 -15.52 -31.26
C ASN A 196 -12.42 -15.81 -30.29
N VAL A 197 -12.31 -15.38 -29.03
CA VAL A 197 -13.36 -15.48 -28.02
C VAL A 197 -13.89 -14.09 -27.72
N THR A 198 -15.20 -13.93 -27.76
CA THR A 198 -15.86 -12.68 -27.32
C THR A 198 -16.28 -12.82 -25.87
N MET A 199 -15.88 -11.86 -25.03
CA MET A 199 -16.06 -11.89 -23.58
C MET A 199 -16.69 -10.59 -23.09
N PRO A 200 -17.60 -10.63 -22.10
CA PRO A 200 -18.23 -9.45 -21.55
C PRO A 200 -17.31 -8.84 -20.50
N PHE A 201 -17.01 -7.57 -20.66
CA PHE A 201 -16.42 -6.71 -19.65
C PHE A 201 -17.54 -5.82 -19.11
N CYS A 202 -17.50 -5.56 -17.82
CA CYS A 202 -18.53 -4.74 -17.22
C CYS A 202 -18.45 -3.30 -17.71
N ASP A 203 -19.60 -2.64 -17.72
CA ASP A 203 -19.71 -1.21 -17.98
C ASP A 203 -19.45 -0.46 -16.67
N GLU A 204 -18.31 0.21 -16.58
CA GLU A 204 -17.89 0.93 -15.37
C GLU A 204 -18.58 2.29 -15.29
N ARG A 205 -19.48 2.44 -14.33
CA ARG A 205 -20.31 3.65 -14.22
C ARG A 205 -20.78 3.91 -12.79
N PRO A 206 -21.16 5.15 -12.44
CA PRO A 206 -21.73 5.43 -11.13
C PRO A 206 -23.12 4.78 -11.00
N GLU A 207 -23.33 3.94 -9.99
CA GLU A 207 -24.62 3.30 -9.70
C GLU A 207 -25.33 3.96 -8.51
N ALA A 208 -24.56 4.44 -7.53
CA ALA A 208 -25.09 5.12 -6.35
C ALA A 208 -25.86 6.38 -6.75
N ARG A 209 -27.04 6.56 -6.13
CA ARG A 209 -27.97 7.68 -6.30
C ARG A 209 -28.43 8.16 -4.94
N PRO A 210 -28.43 9.48 -4.68
CA PRO A 210 -28.93 9.99 -3.42
C PRO A 210 -30.45 9.76 -3.30
N ASN A 211 -30.92 9.65 -2.06
CA ASN A 211 -32.34 9.63 -1.72
C ASN A 211 -33.00 11.01 -1.95
N GLU A 212 -34.27 11.17 -1.55
CA GLU A 212 -35.00 12.44 -1.68
C GLU A 212 -34.36 13.60 -0.90
N ASP A 213 -33.59 13.28 0.13
CA ASP A 213 -32.88 14.22 0.98
C ASP A 213 -31.49 14.59 0.43
N GLY A 214 -30.99 13.91 -0.60
CA GLY A 214 -29.62 14.12 -1.11
C GLY A 214 -28.59 13.19 -0.48
N ASP A 215 -29.00 12.23 0.35
CA ASP A 215 -28.11 11.37 1.13
C ASP A 215 -27.97 9.97 0.49
N PHE A 216 -26.79 9.35 0.65
CA PHE A 216 -26.41 8.03 0.15
C PHE A 216 -26.43 6.98 1.28
N LEU A 217 -27.60 6.78 1.88
CA LEU A 217 -27.79 5.92 3.05
C LEU A 217 -28.04 4.45 2.66
N TYR A 218 -27.02 3.79 2.12
CA TYR A 218 -27.05 2.37 1.77
C TYR A 218 -26.72 1.48 2.97
N ASN A 219 -27.18 0.24 2.97
CA ASN A 219 -26.72 -0.73 3.97
C ASN A 219 -25.69 -1.62 3.31
N ALA A 220 -24.60 -1.91 4.03
CA ALA A 220 -23.64 -2.90 3.60
C ALA A 220 -24.32 -4.26 3.38
N ARG A 221 -23.91 -4.95 2.32
CA ARG A 221 -24.41 -6.28 1.98
C ARG A 221 -23.25 -7.12 1.51
N VAL A 222 -23.00 -8.22 2.21
CA VAL A 222 -22.30 -9.33 1.60
C VAL A 222 -23.36 -10.25 1.05
N THR A 223 -23.51 -10.26 -0.26
CA THR A 223 -24.07 -11.44 -0.90
C THR A 223 -23.10 -12.58 -0.64
N ASN A 224 -23.43 -13.41 0.35
CA ASN A 224 -22.64 -14.57 0.66
C ASN A 224 -22.83 -15.58 -0.48
N TRP A 225 -21.97 -15.49 -1.50
CA TRP A 225 -22.02 -16.38 -2.67
C TRP A 225 -21.53 -17.80 -2.35
N MET A 226 -21.14 -18.06 -1.09
CA MET A 226 -20.78 -19.38 -0.61
C MET A 226 -21.77 -19.92 0.44
N PRO A 227 -22.80 -20.69 0.04
CA PRO A 227 -23.45 -21.62 0.95
C PRO A 227 -22.76 -22.98 0.85
N ASN A 228 -21.71 -23.23 1.65
CA ASN A 228 -21.32 -24.57 2.11
C ASN A 228 -21.00 -25.67 1.05
N GLN A 229 -20.44 -25.36 -0.12
CA GLN A 229 -20.00 -26.39 -1.09
C GLN A 229 -18.52 -26.19 -1.44
N PRO A 230 -17.60 -27.01 -0.90
CA PRO A 230 -16.21 -27.03 -1.34
C PRO A 230 -16.11 -27.69 -2.72
N GLY A 231 -15.36 -27.10 -3.66
CA GLY A 231 -14.89 -27.80 -4.86
C GLY A 231 -15.55 -27.43 -6.21
N LEU A 232 -16.29 -26.33 -6.30
CA LEU A 232 -16.64 -25.73 -7.59
C LEU A 232 -16.29 -24.25 -7.51
N MET A 233 -15.46 -23.77 -8.44
CA MET A 233 -15.27 -22.34 -8.70
C MET A 233 -16.63 -21.64 -8.60
N THR A 234 -16.71 -20.75 -7.61
CA THR A 234 -17.39 -19.46 -7.64
C THR A 234 -18.59 -19.42 -8.59
N ARG A 235 -19.81 -19.38 -8.03
CA ARG A 235 -21.05 -19.31 -8.82
C ARG A 235 -20.94 -18.24 -9.91
N MET A 236 -20.67 -18.67 -11.13
CA MET A 236 -20.55 -17.80 -12.29
C MET A 236 -21.87 -17.07 -12.46
N LEU A 237 -21.81 -15.76 -12.68
CA LEU A 237 -23.00 -14.93 -12.87
C LEU A 237 -23.24 -14.79 -14.37
N PRO A 238 -24.32 -15.38 -14.92
CA PRO A 238 -24.71 -15.09 -16.29
C PRO A 238 -25.05 -13.59 -16.41
N ALA A 239 -24.63 -12.96 -17.51
CA ALA A 239 -24.85 -11.55 -17.76
C ALA A 239 -26.33 -11.14 -17.91
N ASP A 240 -27.25 -12.11 -18.06
CA ASP A 240 -28.69 -11.90 -18.24
C ASP A 240 -29.49 -11.99 -16.93
N VAL A 241 -28.86 -12.30 -15.79
CA VAL A 241 -29.62 -12.47 -14.54
C VAL A 241 -29.81 -11.13 -13.84
N THR A 242 -31.05 -10.63 -13.87
CA THR A 242 -31.49 -9.51 -13.03
C THR A 242 -31.65 -9.97 -11.58
N LEU A 243 -30.55 -10.06 -10.84
CA LEU A 243 -30.61 -10.37 -9.41
C LEU A 243 -30.73 -9.07 -8.63
N ALA A 244 -31.75 -9.01 -7.76
CA ALA A 244 -31.92 -7.89 -6.83
C ALA A 244 -30.65 -7.66 -5.98
N ASP A 245 -29.85 -8.71 -5.79
CA ASP A 245 -28.63 -8.73 -5.01
C ASP A 245 -27.36 -8.94 -5.88
N ALA A 246 -27.39 -8.58 -7.17
CA ALA A 246 -26.18 -8.68 -7.98
C ALA A 246 -25.04 -7.79 -7.42
N PRO A 247 -23.76 -8.21 -7.48
CA PRO A 247 -22.61 -7.47 -6.94
C PRO A 247 -22.57 -5.99 -7.33
N HIS A 248 -22.87 -5.68 -8.59
CA HIS A 248 -22.86 -4.32 -9.13
C HIS A 248 -23.93 -3.39 -8.51
N ARG A 249 -24.93 -3.94 -7.82
CA ARG A 249 -25.98 -3.18 -7.15
C ARG A 249 -25.64 -2.84 -5.70
N ASP A 250 -24.47 -3.22 -5.22
CA ASP A 250 -23.98 -2.83 -3.92
C ASP A 250 -23.41 -1.39 -3.96
N SER A 251 -24.31 -0.40 -3.96
CA SER A 251 -23.94 1.01 -3.89
C SER A 251 -23.31 1.42 -2.55
N PHE A 252 -23.33 0.56 -1.53
CA PHE A 252 -22.57 0.81 -0.31
C PHE A 252 -21.05 0.74 -0.57
N ALA A 253 -20.59 -0.12 -1.49
CA ALA A 253 -19.19 -0.14 -1.90
C ALA A 253 -18.75 1.19 -2.55
N GLU A 254 -19.65 1.85 -3.28
CA GLU A 254 -19.34 3.17 -3.87
C GLU A 254 -19.25 4.26 -2.81
N THR A 255 -20.15 4.25 -1.80
CA THR A 255 -20.05 5.21 -0.68
C THR A 255 -18.79 4.98 0.15
N GLN A 256 -18.42 3.72 0.37
CA GLN A 256 -17.13 3.36 0.99
C GLN A 256 -15.96 3.91 0.20
N GLY A 257 -15.92 3.63 -1.11
CA GLY A 257 -14.83 4.09 -1.96
C GLY A 257 -14.71 5.61 -1.98
N TYR A 258 -15.84 6.34 -2.05
CA TYR A 258 -15.83 7.80 -2.03
C TYR A 258 -15.26 8.35 -0.72
N TYR A 259 -15.73 7.82 0.42
CA TYR A 259 -15.31 8.26 1.74
C TYR A 259 -13.83 8.01 2.00
N HIS A 260 -13.36 6.77 1.78
CA HIS A 260 -11.97 6.40 2.03
C HIS A 260 -10.99 7.09 1.07
N SER A 261 -11.39 7.33 -0.20
CA SER A 261 -10.53 8.08 -1.14
C SER A 261 -10.26 9.51 -0.68
N HIS A 262 -11.24 10.18 -0.07
CA HIS A 262 -11.03 11.52 0.50
C HIS A 262 -10.18 11.49 1.76
N LEU A 263 -10.40 10.54 2.67
CA LEU A 263 -9.54 10.38 3.84
C LEU A 263 -8.08 10.14 3.44
N PHE A 264 -7.83 9.35 2.40
CA PHE A 264 -6.50 9.11 1.87
C PHE A 264 -5.87 10.39 1.30
N LEU A 265 -6.60 11.15 0.48
CA LEU A 265 -6.12 12.43 -0.04
C LEU A 265 -5.80 13.43 1.07
N GLU A 266 -6.66 13.54 2.08
CA GLU A 266 -6.42 14.39 3.25
C GLU A 266 -5.17 13.94 4.01
N PHE A 267 -5.01 12.63 4.21
CA PHE A 267 -3.83 12.07 4.86
C PHE A 267 -2.55 12.42 4.10
N ILE A 268 -2.48 12.12 2.80
CA ILE A 268 -1.28 12.38 1.99
C ILE A 268 -0.92 13.87 1.96
N ARG A 269 -1.92 14.76 1.84
CA ARG A 269 -1.72 16.21 1.89
C ARG A 269 -1.22 16.68 3.26
N ALA A 270 -1.82 16.18 4.33
CA ALA A 270 -1.41 16.51 5.69
C ALA A 270 0.02 16.04 6.03
N HIS A 271 0.54 15.04 5.31
CA HIS A 271 1.87 14.47 5.49
C HIS A 271 2.88 14.96 4.43
N GLY A 272 2.74 16.23 4.02
CA GLY A 272 3.79 16.95 3.28
C GLY A 272 3.59 17.06 1.77
N LEU A 273 2.60 16.36 1.20
CA LEU A 273 2.25 16.49 -0.22
C LEU A 273 1.02 17.39 -0.41
N ASP A 274 1.08 18.63 0.11
CA ASP A 274 -0.04 19.60 0.16
C ASP A 274 -0.80 19.77 -1.17
N ASN A 275 -0.10 19.68 -2.31
CA ASN A 275 -0.65 19.86 -3.65
C ASN A 275 -0.86 18.54 -4.39
N PHE A 276 -0.77 17.39 -3.72
CA PHE A 276 -1.00 16.10 -4.32
C PHE A 276 -2.42 16.03 -4.87
N SER A 277 -2.55 15.45 -6.06
CA SER A 277 -3.81 15.25 -6.76
C SER A 277 -3.83 13.85 -7.39
N LEU A 278 -4.99 13.20 -7.33
CA LEU A 278 -5.20 11.95 -8.04
C LEU A 278 -5.55 12.19 -9.51
N SER A 279 -5.95 13.39 -9.92
CA SER A 279 -6.24 13.69 -11.33
C SER A 279 -5.05 14.41 -11.96
N ASP A 280 -4.29 13.72 -12.82
CA ASP A 280 -3.16 14.33 -13.55
C ASP A 280 -3.65 15.36 -14.57
N GLY A 281 -3.74 16.63 -14.16
CA GLY A 281 -4.00 17.75 -15.07
C GLY A 281 -5.29 17.64 -15.91
N GLY A 282 -6.28 16.86 -15.44
CA GLY A 282 -7.55 16.63 -16.12
C GLY A 282 -7.68 15.30 -16.88
N ARG A 283 -6.69 14.40 -16.82
CA ARG A 283 -6.79 13.03 -17.37
C ARG A 283 -7.81 12.13 -16.66
N GLY A 284 -8.38 12.60 -15.55
CA GLY A 284 -9.34 11.85 -14.75
C GLY A 284 -8.68 10.73 -13.95
N PHE A 285 -9.32 10.35 -12.85
CA PHE A 285 -8.98 9.18 -12.05
C PHE A 285 -10.28 8.43 -11.79
N ALA A 286 -10.30 7.13 -12.03
CA ALA A 286 -11.50 6.33 -11.75
C ALA A 286 -11.21 5.27 -10.70
N ILE A 287 -12.12 5.13 -9.76
CA ILE A 287 -12.08 4.05 -8.79
C ILE A 287 -13.32 3.21 -9.00
N THR A 288 -13.12 1.97 -9.44
CA THR A 288 -14.20 1.07 -9.79
C THR A 288 -14.32 -0.02 -8.75
N VAL A 289 -15.46 -0.03 -8.06
CA VAL A 289 -15.78 -1.02 -7.04
C VAL A 289 -16.67 -2.13 -7.59
N ASN A 290 -16.75 -3.23 -6.83
CA ASN A 290 -17.46 -4.44 -7.23
C ASN A 290 -16.99 -4.97 -8.59
N PHE A 291 -15.71 -4.78 -8.92
CA PHE A 291 -15.17 -5.22 -10.20
C PHE A 291 -15.27 -6.73 -10.32
N MET A 292 -15.72 -7.19 -11.48
CA MET A 292 -15.93 -8.59 -11.81
C MET A 292 -15.22 -8.86 -13.13
N ILE A 293 -14.50 -9.97 -13.21
CA ILE A 293 -13.83 -10.38 -14.45
C ILE A 293 -14.74 -11.31 -15.25
N PRO A 294 -14.68 -11.30 -16.58
CA PRO A 294 -15.31 -12.36 -17.35
C PRO A 294 -14.70 -13.72 -16.97
N SER A 295 -15.53 -14.75 -16.97
CA SER A 295 -15.08 -16.10 -16.60
C SER A 295 -14.24 -16.71 -17.73
N ILE A 296 -12.92 -16.73 -17.55
CA ILE A 296 -11.97 -17.22 -18.56
C ILE A 296 -11.64 -18.70 -18.30
N PRO A 297 -11.60 -19.57 -19.33
CA PRO A 297 -11.29 -20.99 -19.17
C PRO A 297 -9.78 -21.28 -18.95
N PHE A 298 -9.17 -20.75 -17.90
CA PHE A 298 -7.73 -20.93 -17.65
C PHE A 298 -7.33 -22.38 -17.27
N GLY A 299 -8.24 -23.19 -16.74
CA GLY A 299 -7.99 -24.59 -16.36
C GLY A 299 -8.13 -25.61 -17.49
N GLY A 300 -7.86 -25.23 -18.74
CA GLY A 300 -7.96 -26.13 -19.90
C GLY A 300 -9.35 -26.74 -20.10
N GLN A 301 -9.40 -28.02 -20.49
CA GLN A 301 -10.65 -28.70 -20.86
C GLN A 301 -11.67 -28.79 -19.70
N GLU A 302 -11.20 -28.92 -18.45
CA GLU A 302 -12.07 -28.99 -17.28
C GLU A 302 -12.76 -27.64 -17.00
N ALA A 303 -12.02 -26.53 -17.08
CA ALA A 303 -12.60 -25.19 -16.95
C ALA A 303 -13.62 -24.90 -18.07
N ILE A 304 -13.32 -25.30 -19.31
CA ILE A 304 -14.27 -25.20 -20.43
C ILE A 304 -15.54 -26.01 -20.16
N GLN A 305 -15.42 -27.24 -19.65
CA GLN A 305 -16.58 -28.07 -19.32
C GLN A 305 -17.41 -27.46 -18.19
N ALA A 306 -16.78 -26.92 -17.14
CA ALA A 306 -17.45 -26.25 -16.04
C ALA A 306 -18.22 -25.01 -16.52
N LEU A 307 -17.57 -24.16 -17.32
CA LEU A 307 -18.19 -22.99 -17.94
C LEU A 307 -19.34 -23.36 -18.88
N SER A 308 -19.16 -24.40 -19.70
CA SER A 308 -20.22 -24.91 -20.56
C SER A 308 -21.40 -25.47 -19.77
N ALA A 309 -21.14 -26.20 -18.68
CA ALA A 309 -22.18 -26.76 -17.82
C ALA A 309 -22.97 -25.67 -17.07
N ALA A 310 -22.32 -24.55 -16.75
CA ALA A 310 -22.95 -23.36 -16.19
C ALA A 310 -23.71 -22.51 -17.23
N GLY A 311 -23.67 -22.88 -18.51
CA GLY A 311 -24.29 -22.11 -19.60
C GLY A 311 -23.52 -20.84 -19.98
N CYS A 312 -22.28 -20.69 -19.50
CA CYS A 312 -21.46 -19.50 -19.70
C CYS A 312 -20.81 -19.44 -21.06
N ILE A 313 -20.56 -20.60 -21.70
CA ILE A 313 -19.95 -20.68 -23.03
C ILE A 313 -20.99 -21.08 -24.07
N ASN A 314 -21.11 -20.25 -25.10
CA ASN A 314 -21.71 -20.65 -26.37
C ASN A 314 -20.62 -21.00 -27.37
N MET A 315 -20.25 -22.29 -27.43
CA MET A 315 -19.20 -22.81 -28.30
C MET A 315 -19.44 -22.50 -29.79
N LEU A 316 -20.71 -22.44 -30.23
CA LEU A 316 -21.05 -22.14 -31.61
C LEU A 316 -20.85 -20.66 -31.95
N ALA A 317 -21.06 -19.77 -30.98
CA ALA A 317 -20.88 -18.33 -31.12
C ALA A 317 -19.48 -17.85 -30.72
N GLN A 318 -18.64 -18.73 -30.17
CA GLN A 318 -17.34 -18.37 -29.57
C GLN A 318 -17.48 -17.24 -28.54
N GLU A 319 -18.52 -17.33 -27.71
CA GLU A 319 -18.89 -16.28 -26.76
C GLU A 319 -18.91 -16.85 -25.34
N VAL A 320 -18.25 -16.14 -24.43
CA VAL A 320 -18.42 -16.28 -22.98
C VAL A 320 -19.46 -15.24 -22.54
N SER A 321 -20.31 -15.55 -21.57
CA SER A 321 -21.38 -14.66 -21.11
C SER A 321 -21.48 -14.55 -19.58
N CYS A 322 -20.48 -15.07 -18.86
CA CYS A 322 -20.47 -15.04 -17.40
C CYS A 322 -19.35 -14.18 -16.83
N PHE A 323 -19.61 -13.70 -15.63
CA PHE A 323 -18.65 -13.03 -14.76
C PHE A 323 -18.32 -13.89 -13.55
N MET A 324 -17.11 -13.73 -13.02
CA MET A 324 -16.68 -14.34 -11.76
C MET A 324 -16.06 -13.29 -10.84
N PRO A 325 -16.26 -13.43 -9.51
CA PRO A 325 -15.51 -12.63 -8.55
C PRO A 325 -14.02 -12.99 -8.60
N MET A 326 -13.18 -12.04 -8.24
CA MET A 326 -11.74 -12.22 -8.09
C MET A 326 -11.34 -11.70 -6.71
N ASP A 327 -10.51 -12.46 -5.99
CA ASP A 327 -9.96 -12.07 -4.70
C ASP A 327 -8.73 -11.19 -4.90
N ASN A 328 -8.94 -9.95 -5.37
CA ASN A 328 -7.86 -9.02 -5.57
C ASN A 328 -8.32 -7.55 -5.49
N ALA A 329 -7.36 -6.64 -5.50
CA ALA A 329 -7.48 -5.23 -5.85
C ALA A 329 -6.27 -4.84 -6.70
N VAL A 330 -6.36 -3.78 -7.51
CA VAL A 330 -5.21 -3.35 -8.33
C VAL A 330 -5.31 -1.89 -8.74
N PHE A 331 -4.19 -1.18 -8.63
CA PHE A 331 -3.93 0.07 -9.33
C PHE A 331 -3.44 -0.20 -10.75
N ILE A 332 -4.07 0.45 -11.73
CA ILE A 332 -3.70 0.40 -13.14
C ILE A 332 -3.41 1.84 -13.58
N PRO A 333 -2.14 2.18 -13.92
CA PRO A 333 -1.83 3.49 -14.47
C PRO A 333 -2.52 3.69 -15.82
N ALA A 334 -2.62 4.93 -16.30
CA ALA A 334 -3.14 5.24 -17.61
C ALA A 334 -2.27 4.57 -18.68
N ILE A 335 -2.89 3.69 -19.47
CA ILE A 335 -2.23 2.94 -20.51
C ILE A 335 -2.81 3.36 -21.86
N GLY A 336 -1.97 3.96 -22.71
CA GLY A 336 -2.31 4.18 -24.12
C GLY A 336 -2.51 2.88 -24.91
N GLU A 337 -2.84 2.99 -26.21
CA GLU A 337 -3.18 1.89 -27.15
C GLU A 337 -2.07 0.82 -27.39
N SER A 338 -1.14 0.56 -26.44
CA SER A 338 0.04 -0.27 -26.70
C SER A 338 0.68 -1.02 -25.52
N SER A 339 0.14 -1.11 -24.31
CA SER A 339 0.79 -1.99 -23.30
C SER A 339 0.39 -3.45 -23.50
N GLY A 340 1.21 -4.20 -24.20
CA GLY A 340 1.13 -5.66 -24.23
C GLY A 340 1.53 -6.34 -22.91
N GLN A 341 1.57 -5.62 -21.78
CA GLN A 341 2.10 -6.10 -20.50
C GLN A 341 1.08 -6.24 -19.38
N THR A 342 -0.09 -5.58 -19.45
CA THR A 342 -1.15 -5.85 -18.47
C THR A 342 -1.94 -7.08 -18.90
N PRO A 343 -2.23 -8.03 -17.98
CA PRO A 343 -3.03 -9.22 -18.27
C PRO A 343 -4.49 -8.86 -18.60
N PHE A 344 -4.90 -7.61 -18.33
CA PHE A 344 -6.19 -7.07 -18.70
C PHE A 344 -6.10 -6.38 -20.07
N PRO A 345 -6.90 -6.82 -21.06
CA PRO A 345 -7.00 -6.20 -22.39
C PRO A 345 -7.85 -4.91 -22.34
N MET A 346 -7.63 -4.08 -21.34
CA MET A 346 -8.37 -2.85 -21.13
C MET A 346 -7.42 -1.68 -21.32
N GLU A 347 -7.46 -1.09 -22.51
CA GLU A 347 -6.89 0.24 -22.73
C GLU A 347 -7.66 1.25 -21.87
N ARG A 348 -6.93 2.08 -21.14
CA ARG A 348 -7.50 3.10 -20.24
C ARG A 348 -6.69 4.36 -20.39
N ASP A 349 -7.33 5.42 -20.86
CA ASP A 349 -6.71 6.73 -21.00
C ASP A 349 -6.60 7.51 -19.67
N PHE A 350 -6.96 6.86 -18.56
CA PHE A 350 -6.94 7.39 -17.20
C PHE A 350 -6.36 6.36 -16.21
N ASP A 351 -5.74 6.87 -15.15
CA ASP A 351 -5.30 6.07 -14.02
C ASP A 351 -6.52 5.54 -13.25
N SER A 352 -6.44 4.31 -12.74
CA SER A 352 -7.56 3.72 -12.03
C SER A 352 -7.19 2.76 -10.91
N VAL A 353 -8.09 2.65 -9.94
CA VAL A 353 -8.08 1.58 -8.94
C VAL A 353 -9.28 0.68 -9.21
N LEU A 354 -9.05 -0.63 -9.30
CA LEU A 354 -10.09 -1.64 -9.42
C LEU A 354 -10.18 -2.42 -8.11
N MET A 355 -11.29 -2.25 -7.39
CA MET A 355 -11.61 -3.03 -6.21
C MET A 355 -12.56 -4.16 -6.61
N PHE A 356 -12.08 -5.39 -6.63
CA PHE A 356 -12.88 -6.52 -7.06
C PHE A 356 -13.92 -6.91 -6.00
N HIS A 357 -14.97 -7.60 -6.43
CA HIS A 357 -16.02 -8.04 -5.50
C HIS A 357 -15.54 -9.12 -4.52
N GLY A 358 -14.46 -9.85 -4.79
CA GLY A 358 -14.02 -10.95 -3.93
C GLY A 358 -14.99 -12.13 -3.85
N THR A 359 -14.48 -13.28 -3.44
CA THR A 359 -15.25 -14.48 -3.12
C THR A 359 -15.79 -14.42 -1.69
N VAL A 360 -15.09 -13.72 -0.80
CA VAL A 360 -15.47 -13.46 0.59
C VAL A 360 -16.44 -12.28 0.71
N GLY A 361 -16.24 -11.25 -0.09
CA GLY A 361 -16.99 -10.00 -0.07
C GLY A 361 -16.20 -8.87 -0.72
N PRO A 362 -16.83 -7.69 -0.95
CA PRO A 362 -16.21 -6.62 -1.72
C PRO A 362 -14.90 -6.15 -1.09
N PHE A 363 -13.82 -6.12 -1.88
CA PHE A 363 -12.53 -5.62 -1.41
C PHE A 363 -12.62 -4.13 -1.01
N ALA A 364 -13.58 -3.39 -1.58
CA ALA A 364 -13.87 -2.02 -1.18
C ALA A 364 -14.36 -1.84 0.27
N TYR A 365 -14.67 -2.94 0.98
CA TYR A 365 -15.04 -2.90 2.40
C TYR A 365 -13.82 -2.93 3.32
N ASP A 366 -12.65 -3.33 2.82
CA ASP A 366 -11.39 -3.29 3.55
C ASP A 366 -10.68 -1.97 3.24
N ALA A 367 -10.71 -1.04 4.20
CA ALA A 367 -10.21 0.31 4.00
C ALA A 367 -8.69 0.33 3.77
N ASP A 368 -7.96 -0.57 4.44
CA ASP A 368 -6.52 -0.70 4.28
C ASP A 368 -6.10 -1.20 2.89
N VAL A 369 -6.80 -2.20 2.32
CA VAL A 369 -6.59 -2.64 0.94
C VAL A 369 -6.92 -1.50 -0.01
N PHE A 370 -7.97 -0.73 0.26
CA PHE A 370 -8.29 0.46 -0.54
C PHE A 370 -7.16 1.51 -0.51
N TYR A 371 -6.61 1.80 0.67
CA TYR A 371 -5.49 2.73 0.84
C TYR A 371 -4.19 2.21 0.22
N HIS A 372 -3.98 0.88 0.20
CA HIS A 372 -2.85 0.25 -0.46
C HIS A 372 -2.85 0.58 -1.96
N GLU A 373 -3.99 0.38 -2.64
CA GLU A 373 -4.12 0.72 -4.06
C GLU A 373 -3.97 2.22 -4.36
N LEU A 374 -4.46 3.09 -3.47
CA LEU A 374 -4.26 4.53 -3.61
C LEU A 374 -2.81 4.96 -3.35
N THR A 375 -2.06 4.17 -2.58
CA THR A 375 -0.63 4.39 -2.38
C THR A 375 0.15 4.09 -3.66
N HIS A 376 -0.20 3.03 -4.40
CA HIS A 376 0.35 2.80 -5.74
C HIS A 376 0.11 4.01 -6.66
N ALA A 377 -1.10 4.58 -6.64
CA ALA A 377 -1.41 5.79 -7.40
C ALA A 377 -0.60 7.02 -6.97
N THR A 378 -0.18 7.08 -5.71
CA THR A 378 0.70 8.14 -5.17
C THR A 378 2.13 7.96 -5.66
N ILE A 379 2.65 6.74 -5.59
CA ILE A 379 3.99 6.38 -6.07
C ILE A 379 4.12 6.64 -7.57
N SER A 380 3.12 6.21 -8.36
CA SER A 380 3.05 6.45 -9.81
C SER A 380 3.10 7.94 -10.21
N ARG A 381 2.78 8.85 -9.30
CA ARG A 381 2.80 10.31 -9.54
C ARG A 381 3.95 11.05 -8.87
N THR A 382 4.77 10.33 -8.12
CA THR A 382 5.85 10.94 -7.34
C THR A 382 7.17 10.29 -7.72
N SER A 383 7.58 9.22 -7.03
CA SER A 383 8.87 8.56 -7.26
C SER A 383 8.90 7.65 -8.48
N GLU A 384 7.74 7.28 -9.03
CA GLU A 384 7.62 6.41 -10.22
C GLU A 384 8.43 5.11 -10.07
N LEU A 385 8.47 4.53 -8.86
CA LEU A 385 9.19 3.29 -8.58
C LEU A 385 8.82 2.22 -9.62
N GLY A 386 9.85 1.67 -10.27
CA GLY A 386 9.69 0.63 -11.29
C GLY A 386 9.34 -0.73 -10.69
N GLY A 387 9.21 -1.73 -11.54
CA GLY A 387 9.07 -3.13 -11.11
C GLY A 387 10.43 -3.78 -10.88
N ALA A 388 10.82 -4.64 -11.83
CA ALA A 388 12.13 -5.30 -11.81
C ALA A 388 13.22 -4.44 -12.48
N HIS A 389 14.42 -4.49 -11.93
CA HIS A 389 15.64 -3.95 -12.52
C HIS A 389 16.77 -4.99 -12.43
N GLN A 390 17.97 -4.65 -12.89
CA GLN A 390 19.17 -5.48 -12.84
C GLN A 390 20.24 -4.79 -11.98
N ASN A 391 21.02 -5.54 -11.20
CA ASN A 391 22.15 -5.00 -10.46
C ASN A 391 23.34 -5.99 -10.47
N ARG A 392 24.42 -5.68 -9.75
CA ARG A 392 25.60 -6.54 -9.70
C ARG A 392 25.36 -7.95 -9.16
N TRP A 393 24.29 -8.17 -8.42
CA TRP A 393 23.94 -9.46 -7.81
C TRP A 393 23.06 -10.32 -8.71
N GLY A 394 22.29 -9.70 -9.61
CA GLY A 394 21.41 -10.40 -10.55
C GLY A 394 20.17 -9.58 -10.89
N THR A 395 19.02 -10.26 -10.98
CA THR A 395 17.71 -9.58 -11.04
C THR A 395 17.48 -8.85 -9.72
N HIS A 396 16.89 -7.67 -9.75
CA HIS A 396 16.64 -6.85 -8.57
C HIS A 396 15.19 -6.38 -8.58
N LEU A 397 14.38 -6.96 -7.71
CA LEU A 397 12.95 -6.62 -7.60
C LEU A 397 12.69 -5.47 -6.62
N THR A 398 13.74 -4.96 -5.96
CA THR A 398 13.57 -3.99 -4.88
C THR A 398 12.81 -2.72 -5.27
N PRO A 399 12.89 -2.16 -6.49
CA PRO A 399 12.00 -1.04 -6.83
C PRO A 399 10.52 -1.40 -6.68
N GLY A 400 10.12 -2.57 -7.18
CA GLY A 400 8.78 -3.12 -6.99
C GLY A 400 8.49 -3.47 -5.52
N SER A 401 9.46 -4.04 -4.81
CA SER A 401 9.33 -4.32 -3.37
C SER A 401 9.17 -3.05 -2.53
N LEU A 402 9.85 -1.96 -2.86
CA LEU A 402 9.65 -0.65 -2.25
C LEU A 402 8.24 -0.14 -2.54
N HIS A 403 7.79 -0.31 -3.79
CA HIS A 403 6.45 0.07 -4.22
C HIS A 403 5.38 -0.61 -3.33
N GLU A 404 5.47 -1.93 -3.17
CA GLU A 404 4.60 -2.70 -2.28
C GLU A 404 4.81 -2.36 -0.80
N GLY A 405 6.05 -2.20 -0.35
CA GLY A 405 6.37 -1.93 1.05
C GLY A 405 5.81 -0.59 1.55
N PHE A 406 5.84 0.46 0.71
CA PHE A 406 5.17 1.72 1.02
C PHE A 406 3.64 1.58 0.97
N ALA A 407 3.12 0.85 -0.02
CA ALA A 407 1.71 0.53 -0.14
C ALA A 407 1.19 -0.32 1.03
N ASP A 408 2.06 -1.04 1.73
CA ASP A 408 1.74 -1.71 2.98
C ASP A 408 1.80 -0.76 4.18
N TYR A 409 2.88 0.00 4.31
CA TYR A 409 3.10 0.82 5.49
C TYR A 409 2.07 1.95 5.67
N ILE A 410 1.76 2.70 4.60
CA ILE A 410 0.87 3.87 4.67
C ILE A 410 -0.54 3.51 5.17
N PRO A 411 -1.21 2.47 4.63
CA PRO A 411 -2.50 2.03 5.15
C PRO A 411 -2.47 1.65 6.63
N MET A 412 -1.42 0.96 7.08
CA MET A 412 -1.31 0.52 8.48
C MET A 412 -1.15 1.72 9.43
N VAL A 413 -0.48 2.79 8.99
CA VAL A 413 -0.44 4.06 9.71
C VAL A 413 -1.83 4.69 9.82
N MET A 414 -2.57 4.74 8.71
CA MET A 414 -3.91 5.33 8.65
C MET A 414 -4.93 4.58 9.51
N THR A 415 -4.89 3.24 9.52
CA THR A 415 -5.82 2.42 10.30
C THR A 415 -5.36 2.23 11.75
N GLY A 416 -4.06 2.35 12.01
CA GLY A 416 -3.46 2.09 13.31
C GLY A 416 -3.37 0.59 13.67
N ASP A 417 -3.47 -0.30 12.68
CA ASP A 417 -3.37 -1.76 12.81
C ASP A 417 -2.19 -2.24 11.94
N PRO A 418 -1.26 -3.09 12.42
CA PRO A 418 -0.20 -3.66 11.58
C PRO A 418 -0.66 -4.75 10.60
N LYS A 419 -1.91 -5.21 10.69
CA LYS A 419 -2.43 -6.30 9.86
C LYS A 419 -3.27 -5.75 8.71
N MET A 420 -2.90 -6.14 7.49
CA MET A 420 -3.61 -5.75 6.29
C MET A 420 -4.70 -6.76 5.93
N GLY A 421 -5.85 -6.28 5.49
CA GLY A 421 -6.82 -7.07 4.75
C GLY A 421 -7.56 -8.09 5.62
N GLN A 422 -7.83 -7.79 6.89
CA GLN A 422 -8.47 -8.75 7.80
C GLN A 422 -9.91 -9.13 7.38
N PHE A 423 -10.62 -8.26 6.66
CA PHE A 423 -11.98 -8.58 6.19
C PHE A 423 -11.91 -9.64 5.09
N VAL A 424 -11.07 -9.43 4.07
CA VAL A 424 -10.93 -10.34 2.92
C VAL A 424 -10.02 -11.55 3.20
N GLY A 425 -8.92 -11.37 3.94
CA GLY A 425 -7.91 -12.38 4.27
C GLY A 425 -8.19 -13.19 5.54
N GLY A 426 -9.14 -12.77 6.38
CA GLY A 426 -9.51 -13.48 7.61
C GLY A 426 -8.64 -13.12 8.81
N ALA A 427 -8.53 -14.04 9.78
CA ALA A 427 -7.95 -13.74 11.11
C ALA A 427 -6.50 -13.28 11.08
N ASP A 428 -5.73 -13.81 10.14
CA ASP A 428 -4.31 -13.52 10.00
C ASP A 428 -4.06 -12.30 9.10
N GLY A 429 -5.10 -11.82 8.39
CA GLY A 429 -4.95 -10.83 7.32
C GLY A 429 -4.29 -11.42 6.08
N ILE A 430 -3.96 -10.56 5.11
CA ILE A 430 -3.12 -10.89 3.96
C ILE A 430 -1.64 -10.79 4.34
N ARG A 431 -1.27 -9.75 5.11
CA ARG A 431 0.09 -9.48 5.60
C ARG A 431 0.05 -8.87 7.00
N ASP A 432 1.13 -9.04 7.75
CA ASP A 432 1.29 -8.57 9.13
C ASP A 432 2.66 -7.89 9.33
N LEU A 433 2.65 -6.59 9.65
CA LEU A 433 3.85 -5.78 9.89
C LEU A 433 4.34 -5.83 11.34
N SER A 434 3.68 -6.57 12.23
CA SER A 434 4.08 -6.68 13.64
C SER A 434 5.33 -7.53 13.86
N GLU A 435 5.69 -8.36 12.88
CA GLU A 435 6.92 -9.15 12.86
C GLU A 435 7.95 -8.51 11.92
N PRO A 436 9.02 -7.89 12.44
CA PRO A 436 10.04 -7.25 11.61
C PRO A 436 10.78 -8.29 10.75
N LYS A 437 10.76 -8.08 9.43
CA LYS A 437 11.45 -8.89 8.41
C LYS A 437 12.76 -8.21 7.98
N ARG A 438 13.70 -8.96 7.41
CA ARG A 438 15.10 -8.55 7.17
C ARG A 438 15.57 -8.94 5.78
N CYS A 439 16.56 -8.21 5.28
CA CYS A 439 17.33 -8.64 4.10
C CYS A 439 18.64 -9.33 4.54
N PRO A 440 19.06 -10.41 3.86
CA PRO A 440 18.38 -11.09 2.75
C PRO A 440 17.41 -12.20 3.17
N GLU A 441 17.33 -12.52 4.47
CA GLU A 441 16.71 -13.76 4.95
C GLU A 441 15.21 -13.91 4.64
N ASP A 442 14.49 -12.80 4.54
CA ASP A 442 13.05 -12.77 4.25
C ASP A 442 12.75 -12.37 2.79
N LEU A 443 13.72 -12.49 1.87
CA LEU A 443 13.50 -12.26 0.43
C LEU A 443 13.23 -13.58 -0.30
N ILE A 444 12.18 -13.60 -1.12
CA ILE A 444 11.77 -14.75 -1.92
C ILE A 444 11.62 -14.43 -3.42
N GLY A 445 11.82 -13.20 -3.86
CA GLY A 445 11.77 -12.84 -5.28
C GLY A 445 10.35 -12.54 -5.77
N GLU A 446 9.49 -12.14 -4.86
CA GLU A 446 8.10 -11.75 -5.11
C GLU A 446 7.91 -10.39 -4.45
N VAL A 447 7.43 -9.39 -5.19
CA VAL A 447 7.47 -7.99 -4.75
C VAL A 447 6.65 -7.73 -3.49
N HIS A 448 5.52 -8.42 -3.29
CA HIS A 448 4.70 -8.23 -2.09
C HIS A 448 5.41 -8.79 -0.86
N HIS A 449 6.01 -9.99 -0.97
CA HIS A 449 6.79 -10.58 0.12
C HIS A 449 8.08 -9.79 0.38
N ASP A 450 8.81 -9.44 -0.67
CA ASP A 450 10.06 -8.71 -0.59
C ASP A 450 9.84 -7.27 -0.10
N GLY A 451 8.63 -6.71 -0.21
CA GLY A 451 8.28 -5.40 0.36
C GLY A 451 8.12 -5.40 1.88
N MET A 452 7.86 -6.57 2.50
CA MET A 452 7.65 -6.70 3.94
C MET A 452 8.86 -6.27 4.79
N PRO A 453 10.13 -6.59 4.43
CA PRO A 453 11.30 -6.03 5.10
C PRO A 453 11.26 -4.51 5.27
N LEU A 454 10.91 -3.74 4.23
CA LEU A 454 10.77 -2.29 4.39
C LEU A 454 9.60 -1.96 5.31
N ALA A 455 8.40 -2.44 4.97
CA ALA A 455 7.16 -2.05 5.64
C ALA A 455 7.17 -2.37 7.14
N SER A 456 7.63 -3.57 7.50
CA SER A 456 7.67 -4.05 8.89
C SER A 456 8.75 -3.35 9.72
N GLN A 457 9.89 -2.96 9.13
CA GLN A 457 10.91 -2.18 9.85
C GLN A 457 10.48 -0.72 10.04
N LEU A 458 9.82 -0.11 9.05
CA LEU A 458 9.19 1.20 9.23
C LEU A 458 8.16 1.17 10.37
N TRP A 459 7.31 0.13 10.41
CA TRP A 459 6.34 -0.07 11.49
C TRP A 459 7.01 -0.30 12.85
N ALA A 460 8.07 -1.12 12.91
CA ALA A 460 8.81 -1.41 14.13
C ALA A 460 9.48 -0.16 14.71
N PHE A 461 10.15 0.63 13.86
CA PHE A 461 10.76 1.89 14.26
C PHE A 461 9.70 2.87 14.77
N ARG A 462 8.63 3.09 13.99
CA ARG A 462 7.48 3.92 14.37
C ARG A 462 6.90 3.53 15.72
N SER A 463 6.74 2.23 15.97
CA SER A 463 6.17 1.71 17.22
C SER A 463 7.04 2.01 18.44
N GLY A 464 8.36 2.11 18.25
CA GLY A 464 9.32 2.51 19.29
C GLY A 464 9.33 4.00 19.62
N LEU A 465 8.76 4.86 18.76
CA LEU A 465 8.70 6.31 18.96
C LEU A 465 7.59 6.72 19.94
N ALA A 466 7.77 7.89 20.56
CA ALA A 466 6.73 8.58 21.32
C ALA A 466 5.56 8.97 20.40
N GLU A 467 4.33 8.98 20.92
CA GLU A 467 3.12 9.26 20.13
C GLU A 467 3.20 10.58 19.33
N ALA A 468 3.78 11.62 19.92
CA ALA A 468 3.97 12.91 19.23
C ALA A 468 4.97 12.85 18.07
N ASP A 469 5.97 11.96 18.14
CA ASP A 469 7.01 11.82 17.13
C ASP A 469 6.56 10.91 15.98
N ARG A 470 5.56 10.03 16.22
CA ARG A 470 5.05 9.11 15.19
C ARG A 470 4.48 9.85 13.99
N ALA A 471 3.68 10.90 14.19
CA ALA A 471 3.11 11.65 13.06
C ALA A 471 4.19 12.38 12.23
N LEU A 472 5.27 12.83 12.88
CA LEU A 472 6.41 13.46 12.20
C LEU A 472 7.25 12.41 11.44
N PHE A 473 7.41 11.21 12.01
CA PHE A 473 8.00 10.06 11.32
C PHE A 473 7.17 9.66 10.10
N ASP A 474 5.85 9.52 10.26
CA ASP A 474 4.92 9.19 9.19
C ASP A 474 5.00 10.24 8.05
N THR A 475 5.16 11.53 8.40
CA THR A 475 5.39 12.63 7.45
C THR A 475 6.71 12.46 6.71
N ALA A 476 7.80 12.15 7.41
CA ALA A 476 9.10 11.93 6.80
C ALA A 476 9.08 10.73 5.84
N VAL A 477 8.34 9.67 6.16
CA VAL A 477 8.18 8.50 5.26
C VAL A 477 7.42 8.89 3.99
N VAL A 478 6.32 9.62 4.08
CA VAL A 478 5.54 10.06 2.90
C VAL A 478 6.36 10.98 1.99
N ILE A 479 7.06 11.97 2.55
CA ILE A 479 7.91 12.87 1.76
C ILE A 479 9.11 12.09 1.19
N GLY A 480 9.77 11.25 2.00
CA GLY A 480 10.89 10.43 1.58
C GLY A 480 10.54 9.50 0.42
N MET A 481 9.40 8.80 0.51
CA MET A 481 8.85 7.97 -0.58
C MET A 481 8.69 8.77 -1.87
N ALA A 482 8.12 9.98 -1.78
CA ALA A 482 7.88 10.84 -2.94
C ALA A 482 9.18 11.46 -3.52
N ALA A 483 10.23 11.56 -2.70
CA ALA A 483 11.52 12.17 -3.06
C ALA A 483 12.56 11.18 -3.62
N ILE A 484 12.25 9.88 -3.67
CA ILE A 484 13.15 8.87 -4.25
C ILE A 484 13.47 9.24 -5.71
N PRO A 485 14.75 9.39 -6.08
CA PRO A 485 15.12 10.11 -7.31
C PRO A 485 15.14 9.24 -8.57
N VAL A 486 15.04 7.92 -8.45
CA VAL A 486 15.21 6.99 -9.56
C VAL A 486 14.20 5.84 -9.49
N GLN A 487 13.66 5.46 -10.65
CA GLN A 487 12.74 4.33 -10.77
C GLN A 487 13.37 2.99 -10.41
N SER A 488 14.71 2.91 -10.41
CA SER A 488 15.49 1.70 -10.09
C SER A 488 16.00 1.68 -8.65
N ALA A 489 15.41 2.47 -7.75
CA ALA A 489 15.87 2.63 -6.37
C ALA A 489 15.82 1.30 -5.58
N GLY A 490 16.82 1.10 -4.72
CA GLY A 490 16.91 0.01 -3.76
C GLY A 490 16.56 0.46 -2.34
N TYR A 491 16.61 -0.48 -1.38
CA TYR A 491 16.34 -0.19 0.04
C TYR A 491 17.21 0.93 0.61
N THR A 492 18.48 0.99 0.20
CA THR A 492 19.40 2.04 0.66
C THR A 492 18.95 3.42 0.19
N ASP A 493 18.51 3.57 -1.06
CA ASP A 493 17.99 4.85 -1.58
C ASP A 493 16.74 5.30 -0.81
N ALA A 494 15.84 4.36 -0.47
CA ALA A 494 14.66 4.65 0.34
C ALA A 494 15.04 5.08 1.78
N VAL A 495 16.00 4.38 2.41
CA VAL A 495 16.49 4.72 3.75
C VAL A 495 17.14 6.12 3.76
N GLU A 496 17.99 6.43 2.77
CA GLU A 496 18.63 7.74 2.65
C GLU A 496 17.60 8.87 2.43
N ALA A 497 16.57 8.63 1.60
CA ALA A 497 15.51 9.60 1.36
C ALA A 497 14.68 9.87 2.64
N ILE A 498 14.35 8.84 3.41
CA ILE A 498 13.59 8.97 4.66
C ILE A 498 14.46 9.59 5.76
N GLU A 499 15.73 9.21 5.88
CA GLU A 499 16.69 9.81 6.83
C GLU A 499 16.77 11.32 6.65
N ALA A 500 16.91 11.78 5.40
CA ALA A 500 17.00 13.21 5.08
C ALA A 500 15.76 13.98 5.56
N GLU A 501 14.57 13.40 5.42
CA GLU A 501 13.34 14.01 5.91
C GLU A 501 13.18 13.88 7.44
N LEU A 502 13.65 12.79 8.05
CA LEU A 502 13.62 12.63 9.51
C LEU A 502 14.49 13.66 10.22
N GLU A 503 15.67 13.99 9.66
CA GLU A 503 16.52 15.05 10.20
C GLU A 503 15.77 16.41 10.22
N LEU A 504 14.92 16.67 9.21
CA LEU A 504 14.14 17.89 9.09
C LEU A 504 12.88 17.90 9.98
N GLN A 505 12.15 16.78 10.04
CA GLN A 505 10.88 16.69 10.78
C GLN A 505 11.08 16.50 12.29
N LEU A 506 12.11 15.75 12.68
CA LEU A 506 12.43 15.44 14.08
C LEU A 506 13.76 16.09 14.47
N ASP A 507 14.87 15.36 14.27
CA ASP A 507 16.24 15.81 14.50
C ASP A 507 17.25 14.75 14.02
N LEU A 508 18.54 15.12 14.03
CA LEU A 508 19.65 14.27 13.63
C LEU A 508 19.76 12.99 14.47
N GLU A 509 19.47 13.02 15.77
CA GLU A 509 19.60 11.84 16.64
C GLU A 509 18.59 10.75 16.23
N ARG A 510 17.35 11.13 15.90
CA ARG A 510 16.33 10.19 15.41
C ARG A 510 16.66 9.69 14.00
N ALA A 511 17.22 10.54 13.14
CA ALA A 511 17.65 10.14 11.80
C ALA A 511 18.79 9.11 11.86
N GLU A 512 19.82 9.34 12.68
CA GLU A 512 20.92 8.39 12.89
C GLU A 512 20.42 7.06 13.47
N ALA A 513 19.51 7.12 14.46
CA ALA A 513 18.88 5.92 15.04
C ALA A 513 18.05 5.13 14.00
N PHE A 514 17.40 5.82 13.07
CA PHE A 514 16.68 5.20 11.96
C PHE A 514 17.64 4.46 11.03
N VAL A 515 18.73 5.09 10.59
CA VAL A 515 19.73 4.42 9.74
C VAL A 515 20.36 3.23 10.44
N GLU A 516 20.68 3.34 11.73
CA GLU A 516 21.20 2.21 12.51
C GLU A 516 20.18 1.06 12.55
N HIS A 517 18.90 1.38 12.79
CA HIS A 517 17.81 0.39 12.80
C HIS A 517 17.70 -0.34 11.45
N MET A 518 17.66 0.41 10.34
CA MET A 518 17.55 -0.15 9.00
C MET A 518 18.80 -0.93 8.58
N SER A 519 19.99 -0.48 9.00
CA SER A 519 21.26 -1.19 8.80
C SER A 519 21.27 -2.52 9.54
N ASN A 520 20.80 -2.56 10.78
CA ASN A 520 20.67 -3.79 11.55
C ASN A 520 19.66 -4.75 10.92
N ALA A 521 18.64 -4.25 10.22
CA ALA A 521 17.71 -5.05 9.43
C ALA A 521 18.27 -5.54 8.08
N GLY A 522 19.50 -5.14 7.72
CA GLY A 522 20.13 -5.49 6.45
C GLY A 522 19.61 -4.70 5.25
N LEU A 523 18.85 -3.62 5.46
CA LEU A 523 18.26 -2.81 4.39
C LEU A 523 19.25 -1.77 3.81
N VAL A 524 20.29 -1.42 4.59
CA VAL A 524 21.41 -0.62 4.09
C VAL A 524 22.49 -1.57 3.58
N ASN A 525 22.86 -1.43 2.30
CA ASN A 525 23.79 -2.34 1.61
C ASN A 525 23.36 -3.83 1.65
N CYS A 526 22.06 -4.08 1.52
CA CYS A 526 21.44 -5.41 1.42
C CYS A 526 22.27 -6.34 0.51
N GLU A 527 23.04 -7.24 1.14
CA GLU A 527 23.82 -8.25 0.46
C GLU A 527 22.87 -9.37 0.06
N GLN A 528 22.61 -9.52 -1.24
CA GLN A 528 21.67 -10.51 -1.78
C GLN A 528 22.31 -11.91 -1.83
N VAL A 529 22.92 -12.34 -0.72
CA VAL A 529 23.58 -13.64 -0.56
C VAL A 529 22.94 -14.41 0.58
N LEU A 530 22.36 -15.56 0.28
CA LEU A 530 21.74 -16.46 1.26
C LEU A 530 22.64 -17.65 1.54
N ASP A 531 22.85 -17.97 2.81
CA ASP A 531 23.49 -19.24 3.18
C ASP A 531 22.56 -20.41 2.85
N LEU A 532 22.96 -21.27 1.90
CA LEU A 532 22.22 -22.49 1.58
C LEU A 532 22.72 -23.69 2.38
N LEU A 533 23.96 -23.63 2.88
CA LEU A 533 24.56 -24.68 3.69
C LEU A 533 25.40 -24.06 4.79
N LYS A 534 25.08 -24.39 6.05
CA LYS A 534 25.88 -24.03 7.22
C LYS A 534 26.64 -25.25 7.74
N VAL A 535 27.90 -25.02 8.10
CA VAL A 535 28.75 -25.99 8.77
C VAL A 535 28.65 -25.74 10.27
N VAL A 536 28.10 -26.69 11.02
CA VAL A 536 28.01 -26.65 12.47
C VAL A 536 29.10 -27.54 13.04
N GLU A 537 30.11 -26.92 13.63
CA GLU A 537 31.20 -27.65 14.27
C GLU A 537 30.79 -28.19 15.64
N HIS A 538 31.14 -29.44 15.88
CA HIS A 538 30.92 -30.13 17.16
C HIS A 538 32.27 -30.63 17.69
N GLU A 539 32.59 -30.32 18.95
CA GLU A 539 33.90 -30.67 19.52
C GLU A 539 34.14 -32.19 19.47
N GLY A 540 35.21 -32.61 18.77
CA GLY A 540 35.58 -34.02 18.61
C GLY A 540 34.65 -34.84 17.71
N GLN A 541 33.74 -34.20 16.98
CA GLN A 541 32.84 -34.85 16.03
C GLN A 541 33.01 -34.26 14.63
N ARG A 542 32.49 -34.99 13.64
CA ARG A 542 32.43 -34.47 12.27
C ARG A 542 31.49 -33.26 12.24
N PRO A 543 31.82 -32.21 11.48
CA PRO A 543 30.91 -31.09 11.28
C PRO A 543 29.56 -31.57 10.75
N GLU A 544 28.49 -31.05 11.31
CA GLU A 544 27.14 -31.26 10.83
C GLU A 544 26.86 -30.24 9.72
N LEU A 545 26.36 -30.73 8.58
CA LEU A 545 25.97 -29.89 7.46
C LEU A 545 24.47 -29.67 7.50
N VAL A 546 24.04 -28.42 7.67
CA VAL A 546 22.63 -28.04 7.78
C VAL A 546 22.25 -27.23 6.55
N SER A 547 21.35 -27.79 5.73
CA SER A 547 20.74 -27.04 4.62
C SER A 547 19.84 -25.94 5.19
N THR A 548 20.06 -24.70 4.76
CA THR A 548 19.31 -23.51 5.22
C THR A 548 18.71 -22.73 4.06
N GLY A 549 18.44 -23.42 2.95
CA GLY A 549 17.81 -22.79 1.79
C GLY A 549 16.43 -22.20 2.11
N PRO A 550 16.00 -21.20 1.32
CA PRO A 550 14.68 -20.60 1.46
C PRO A 550 13.59 -21.65 1.24
N GLU A 551 12.43 -21.47 1.88
CA GLU A 551 11.27 -22.36 1.66
C GLU A 551 10.75 -22.27 0.23
N GLU A 552 10.77 -21.06 -0.33
CA GLU A 552 10.24 -20.73 -1.66
C GLU A 552 11.08 -19.62 -2.32
N VAL A 553 11.25 -19.72 -3.63
CA VAL A 553 11.95 -18.74 -4.47
C VAL A 553 11.19 -18.55 -5.77
N TYR A 554 10.81 -17.32 -6.05
CA TYR A 554 10.22 -16.91 -7.30
C TYR A 554 11.30 -16.45 -8.28
N LEU A 555 11.21 -16.97 -9.50
CA LEU A 555 12.08 -16.65 -10.60
C LEU A 555 11.31 -15.79 -11.59
N ALA A 556 11.84 -14.60 -11.87
CA ALA A 556 11.35 -13.80 -12.97
C ALA A 556 11.77 -14.41 -14.31
N GLY A 557 10.91 -14.28 -15.33
CA GLY A 557 11.26 -14.66 -16.69
C GLY A 557 12.28 -13.69 -17.29
N ALA A 558 13.14 -14.19 -18.19
CA ALA A 558 14.23 -13.38 -18.76
C ALA A 558 13.73 -12.06 -19.37
N GLN A 559 12.63 -12.10 -20.11
CA GLN A 559 12.05 -10.90 -20.73
C GLN A 559 11.47 -9.92 -19.71
N GLN A 560 10.90 -10.40 -18.59
CA GLN A 560 10.33 -9.54 -17.54
C GLN A 560 11.40 -8.67 -16.88
N VAL A 561 12.64 -9.16 -16.84
CA VAL A 561 13.77 -8.46 -16.24
C VAL A 561 14.66 -7.81 -17.29
N GLY A 562 14.22 -7.67 -18.54
CA GLY A 562 14.98 -7.02 -19.61
C GLY A 562 16.20 -7.83 -20.11
N VAL A 563 16.21 -9.15 -19.88
CA VAL A 563 17.23 -10.07 -20.37
C VAL A 563 16.75 -10.74 -21.67
N ARG A 564 17.63 -10.88 -22.65
CA ARG A 564 17.31 -11.53 -23.93
C ARG A 564 17.01 -13.02 -23.71
N GLU A 565 15.99 -13.51 -24.39
CA GLU A 565 15.65 -14.93 -24.40
C GLU A 565 16.86 -15.81 -24.75
N GLY A 566 17.06 -16.89 -23.99
CA GLY A 566 18.21 -17.78 -24.12
C GLY A 566 19.47 -17.35 -23.35
N GLN A 567 19.53 -16.13 -22.81
CA GLN A 567 20.56 -15.72 -21.85
C GLN A 567 20.20 -16.17 -20.43
N HIS A 568 21.20 -16.34 -19.56
CA HIS A 568 20.98 -16.59 -18.14
C HIS A 568 20.44 -15.32 -17.48
N ALA A 569 19.17 -15.34 -17.07
CA ALA A 569 18.57 -14.33 -16.21
C ALA A 569 18.76 -14.75 -14.75
N PRO A 570 19.76 -14.20 -14.03
CA PRO A 570 20.03 -14.59 -12.65
C PRO A 570 18.86 -14.25 -11.73
N THR A 571 18.66 -15.01 -10.65
CA THR A 571 17.63 -14.71 -9.64
C THR A 571 17.97 -13.43 -8.85
N PHE A 572 17.14 -13.12 -7.85
CA PHE A 572 17.37 -12.00 -6.94
C PHE A 572 18.41 -12.24 -5.85
N PHE A 573 18.92 -13.48 -5.70
CA PHE A 573 19.93 -13.80 -4.70
C PHE A 573 20.97 -14.79 -5.22
N GLN A 574 22.08 -14.87 -4.50
CA GLN A 574 23.10 -15.90 -4.68
C GLN A 574 23.13 -16.81 -3.46
N GLY A 575 23.14 -18.11 -3.68
CA GLY A 575 23.35 -19.08 -2.63
C GLY A 575 24.82 -19.20 -2.26
N ARG A 576 25.17 -19.04 -0.99
CA ARG A 576 26.50 -19.36 -0.45
C ARG A 576 26.47 -20.75 0.18
N ILE A 577 27.32 -21.64 -0.33
CA ILE A 577 27.51 -22.99 0.17
C ILE A 577 28.88 -23.02 0.85
N MET A 578 28.90 -23.16 2.17
CA MET A 578 30.16 -23.31 2.92
C MET A 578 30.66 -24.75 2.79
N MET A 579 31.67 -24.95 1.96
CA MET A 579 32.25 -26.27 1.71
C MET A 579 33.30 -26.59 2.79
N PRO A 580 33.18 -27.73 3.51
CA PRO A 580 34.25 -28.18 4.39
C PRO A 580 35.50 -28.60 3.60
N PRO A 581 36.69 -28.60 4.22
CA PRO A 581 37.88 -29.22 3.64
C PRO A 581 37.60 -30.67 3.20
N GLY A 582 38.18 -31.07 2.06
CA GLY A 582 37.97 -32.37 1.45
C GLY A 582 36.73 -32.48 0.56
N THR A 583 35.96 -31.40 0.36
CA THR A 583 34.81 -31.42 -0.55
C THR A 583 35.22 -31.82 -1.97
N VAL A 584 34.54 -32.83 -2.53
CA VAL A 584 34.77 -33.40 -3.87
C VAL A 584 33.66 -33.00 -4.84
N SER A 585 32.41 -33.01 -4.37
CA SER A 585 31.26 -32.62 -5.15
C SER A 585 30.22 -31.92 -4.28
N VAL A 586 29.46 -31.01 -4.90
CA VAL A 586 28.30 -30.35 -4.30
C VAL A 586 27.09 -30.69 -5.16
N GLN A 587 26.02 -31.12 -4.51
CA GLN A 587 24.74 -31.36 -5.14
C GLN A 587 23.68 -30.46 -4.51
N LEU A 588 23.05 -29.63 -5.34
CA LEU A 588 21.91 -28.81 -4.97
C LEU A 588 20.65 -29.42 -5.61
N ARG A 589 19.67 -29.73 -4.78
CA ARG A 589 18.34 -30.22 -5.18
C ARG A 589 17.28 -29.23 -4.74
N PHE A 590 16.24 -29.08 -5.55
CA PHE A 590 15.05 -28.30 -5.22
C PHE A 590 13.89 -28.78 -6.10
N ALA A 591 12.66 -28.63 -5.63
CA ALA A 591 11.47 -28.84 -6.43
C ALA A 591 11.19 -27.62 -7.30
N MET A 592 10.57 -27.84 -8.46
CA MET A 592 10.13 -26.77 -9.34
C MET A 592 8.63 -26.85 -9.58
N GLY A 593 7.95 -25.73 -9.36
CA GLY A 593 6.61 -25.47 -9.88
C GLY A 593 6.67 -24.55 -11.10
N GLY A 594 5.73 -24.74 -12.03
CA GLY A 594 5.47 -23.75 -13.07
C GLY A 594 5.17 -22.39 -12.44
N GLY A 595 5.67 -21.31 -13.05
CA GLY A 595 5.32 -19.96 -12.62
C GLY A 595 3.83 -19.75 -12.81
N GLY A 596 3.09 -19.48 -11.73
CA GLY A 596 1.70 -19.07 -11.83
C GLY A 596 1.65 -17.68 -12.45
N GLY A 597 1.03 -17.54 -13.62
CA GLY A 597 0.68 -16.22 -14.12
C GLY A 597 -0.29 -15.51 -13.18
N PHE A 598 -0.46 -14.19 -13.31
CA PHE A 598 -1.47 -13.40 -12.58
C PHE A 598 -2.88 -14.01 -12.66
N MET A 599 -3.16 -14.79 -13.72
CA MET A 599 -4.43 -15.49 -13.95
C MET A 599 -4.40 -16.99 -13.66
N GLY A 600 -3.37 -17.50 -12.98
CA GLY A 600 -3.24 -18.92 -12.64
C GLY A 600 -2.98 -19.84 -13.85
N GLU A 601 -2.54 -19.31 -14.99
CA GLU A 601 -2.07 -20.15 -16.09
C GLU A 601 -0.79 -20.87 -15.67
N GLU A 602 -0.80 -22.19 -15.82
CA GLU A 602 0.36 -23.05 -15.63
C GLU A 602 1.31 -22.85 -16.82
N GLN A 603 2.43 -22.17 -16.59
CA GLN A 603 3.49 -22.03 -17.60
C GLN A 603 4.35 -23.28 -17.64
N ASP A 604 4.81 -23.65 -18.83
CA ASP A 604 5.83 -24.68 -18.99
C ASP A 604 7.04 -24.38 -18.10
N ALA A 605 7.58 -25.42 -17.46
CA ALA A 605 8.77 -25.31 -16.62
C ALA A 605 9.91 -24.61 -17.38
N PRO A 606 10.49 -23.51 -16.84
CA PRO A 606 11.52 -22.76 -17.54
C PRO A 606 12.82 -23.56 -17.68
N GLU A 607 13.62 -23.26 -18.71
CA GLU A 607 14.97 -23.81 -18.80
C GLU A 607 15.84 -23.16 -17.70
N LEU A 608 16.28 -23.97 -16.74
CA LEU A 608 17.12 -23.52 -15.65
C LEU A 608 18.61 -23.64 -15.93
N THR A 609 19.35 -22.69 -15.37
CA THR A 609 20.81 -22.68 -15.36
C THR A 609 21.33 -22.16 -14.03
N ALA A 610 22.58 -22.51 -13.72
CA ALA A 610 23.29 -22.00 -12.56
C ALA A 610 24.63 -21.39 -12.97
N VAL A 611 24.99 -20.24 -12.42
CA VAL A 611 26.35 -19.68 -12.49
C VAL A 611 27.03 -19.93 -11.16
N LEU A 612 28.24 -20.48 -11.19
CA LEU A 612 29.00 -20.83 -10.00
C LEU A 612 30.33 -20.08 -9.97
N ARG A 613 30.74 -19.65 -8.78
CA ARG A 613 32.03 -19.00 -8.54
C ARG A 613 32.60 -19.39 -7.18
N ASP A 614 33.89 -19.74 -7.17
CA ASP A 614 34.61 -20.12 -5.96
C ASP A 614 35.15 -18.88 -5.22
N GLY A 615 35.05 -18.89 -3.89
CA GLY A 615 35.73 -17.93 -3.01
C GLY A 615 35.13 -16.53 -2.93
N ALA A 616 34.34 -16.09 -3.92
CA ALA A 616 33.75 -14.76 -3.96
C ALA A 616 32.37 -14.76 -4.65
N PRO A 617 31.50 -13.79 -4.31
CA PRO A 617 30.21 -13.67 -4.98
C PRO A 617 30.32 -13.34 -6.46
N ILE A 618 29.31 -13.70 -7.22
CA ILE A 618 29.22 -13.48 -8.66
C ILE A 618 28.86 -12.01 -8.90
N ASP A 619 29.58 -11.36 -9.81
CA ASP A 619 29.32 -9.99 -10.25
C ASP A 619 28.76 -10.03 -11.68
N PHE A 620 27.48 -9.67 -11.81
CA PHE A 620 26.77 -9.65 -13.08
C PHE A 620 26.85 -8.28 -13.75
N GLN A 621 27.01 -8.28 -15.06
CA GLN A 621 26.94 -7.10 -15.91
C GLN A 621 25.91 -7.32 -17.01
N PHE A 622 25.10 -6.28 -17.23
CA PHE A 622 24.00 -6.29 -18.18
C PHE A 622 24.25 -5.22 -19.25
N ASP A 623 24.24 -5.64 -20.52
CA ASP A 623 24.42 -4.75 -21.67
C ASP A 623 23.40 -5.10 -22.75
N ASP A 624 22.39 -4.24 -22.93
CA ASP A 624 21.32 -4.42 -23.93
C ASP A 624 20.65 -5.81 -23.83
N GLY A 625 20.39 -6.25 -22.59
CA GLY A 625 19.81 -7.55 -22.25
C GLY A 625 20.74 -8.76 -22.41
N ARG A 626 22.01 -8.55 -22.75
CA ARG A 626 23.06 -9.59 -22.64
C ARG A 626 23.56 -9.63 -21.20
N VAL A 627 23.72 -10.84 -20.67
CA VAL A 627 24.26 -11.06 -19.32
C VAL A 627 25.69 -11.58 -19.43
N THR A 628 26.58 -10.98 -18.66
CA THR A 628 27.95 -11.44 -18.45
C THR A 628 28.24 -11.51 -16.96
N PHE A 629 29.23 -12.31 -16.58
CA PHE A 629 29.65 -12.53 -15.19
C PHE A 629 31.18 -12.69 -15.18
N ASN A 630 31.78 -12.81 -13.99
CA ASN A 630 33.23 -12.89 -13.85
C ASN A 630 33.85 -14.02 -14.70
N ASP A 631 35.07 -13.82 -15.21
CA ASP A 631 35.79 -14.79 -16.05
C ASP A 631 36.13 -16.12 -15.32
N ASP A 632 36.19 -16.09 -13.99
CA ASP A 632 36.41 -17.24 -13.12
C ASP A 632 35.12 -17.97 -12.74
N ALA A 633 33.95 -17.41 -13.09
CA ALA A 633 32.65 -18.05 -12.90
C ALA A 633 32.26 -18.94 -14.10
N ARG A 634 31.44 -19.96 -13.86
CA ARG A 634 31.08 -20.97 -14.86
C ARG A 634 29.58 -21.22 -14.87
N LEU A 635 29.02 -21.37 -16.08
CA LEU A 635 27.61 -21.68 -16.30
C LEU A 635 27.41 -23.20 -16.38
N TYR A 636 26.42 -23.71 -15.65
CA TYR A 636 26.03 -25.10 -15.58
C TYR A 636 24.56 -25.25 -15.97
N PRO A 637 24.19 -26.27 -16.78
CA PRO A 637 22.80 -26.64 -16.97
C PRO A 637 22.27 -27.33 -15.71
N ILE A 638 20.99 -27.09 -15.39
CA ILE A 638 20.30 -27.82 -14.32
C ILE A 638 19.47 -28.94 -14.95
N VAL A 639 19.55 -30.15 -14.38
CA VAL A 639 18.88 -31.33 -14.93
C VAL A 639 17.57 -31.56 -14.20
N MET A 640 16.46 -31.58 -14.93
CA MET A 640 15.15 -31.96 -14.40
C MET A 640 15.04 -33.49 -14.24
N GLN A 641 14.54 -33.94 -13.10
CA GLN A 641 14.32 -35.34 -12.73
C GLN A 641 12.89 -35.54 -12.19
N GLY A 642 11.89 -35.38 -13.06
CA GLY A 642 10.50 -35.32 -12.64
C GLY A 642 10.16 -33.91 -12.16
N GLU A 643 9.62 -33.78 -10.95
CA GLU A 643 9.33 -32.49 -10.29
C GLU A 643 10.58 -31.87 -9.63
N ASP A 644 11.62 -32.68 -9.43
CA ASP A 644 12.89 -32.24 -8.86
C ASP A 644 13.83 -31.68 -9.94
N ALA A 645 14.58 -30.65 -9.58
CA ALA A 645 15.71 -30.13 -10.32
C ALA A 645 17.00 -30.42 -9.56
N VAL A 646 18.02 -30.91 -10.27
CA VAL A 646 19.31 -31.30 -9.68
C VAL A 646 20.44 -30.57 -10.40
N LEU A 647 21.22 -29.84 -9.61
CA LEU A 647 22.52 -29.30 -9.99
C LEU A 647 23.59 -30.15 -9.31
N ASP A 648 24.39 -30.87 -10.10
CA ASP A 648 25.48 -31.71 -9.63
C ASP A 648 26.82 -31.16 -10.14
N VAL A 649 27.70 -30.82 -9.21
CA VAL A 649 28.94 -30.10 -9.50
C VAL A 649 30.11 -30.86 -8.88
N GLY A 650 30.85 -31.57 -9.72
CA GLY A 650 32.10 -32.23 -9.36
C GLY A 650 33.33 -31.48 -9.89
N GLY A 651 34.50 -31.85 -9.37
CA GLY A 651 35.79 -31.31 -9.83
C GLY A 651 35.98 -29.84 -9.46
N LEU A 652 35.45 -29.42 -8.32
CA LEU A 652 35.66 -28.10 -7.73
C LEU A 652 37.13 -27.96 -7.30
N ASP A 653 37.74 -26.80 -7.53
CA ASP A 653 39.12 -26.50 -7.11
C ASP A 653 39.13 -26.02 -5.64
N THR A 654 38.42 -26.76 -4.79
CA THR A 654 38.08 -26.38 -3.42
C THR A 654 38.51 -27.48 -2.46
N ALA A 655 39.62 -28.16 -2.75
CA ALA A 655 40.13 -29.27 -1.94
C ALA A 655 40.26 -28.89 -0.45
N CYS A 656 40.53 -27.61 -0.16
CA CYS A 656 40.63 -27.07 1.19
C CYS A 656 39.39 -26.34 1.70
N GLY A 657 38.24 -26.58 1.07
CA GLY A 657 36.98 -25.96 1.41
C GLY A 657 36.91 -24.49 0.99
N GLY A 658 35.92 -23.79 1.53
CA GLY A 658 35.65 -22.38 1.24
C GLY A 658 34.22 -22.13 0.78
N PRO A 659 33.85 -20.87 0.54
CA PRO A 659 32.52 -20.54 0.04
C PRO A 659 32.43 -20.82 -1.47
N LEU A 660 31.40 -21.55 -1.88
CA LEU A 660 30.94 -21.63 -3.26
C LEU A 660 29.71 -20.74 -3.40
N TYR A 661 29.71 -19.83 -4.37
CA TYR A 661 28.56 -18.98 -4.69
C TYR A 661 27.82 -19.56 -5.89
N VAL A 662 26.50 -19.66 -5.79
CA VAL A 662 25.61 -20.23 -6.80
C VAL A 662 24.51 -19.23 -7.10
N SER A 663 24.45 -18.72 -8.33
CA SER A 663 23.29 -17.96 -8.82
C SER A 663 22.45 -18.87 -9.69
N LEU A 664 21.22 -19.15 -9.27
CA LEU A 664 20.25 -19.81 -10.15
C LEU A 664 19.73 -18.80 -11.18
N GLY A 665 19.05 -19.27 -12.21
CA GLY A 665 18.44 -18.40 -13.21
C GLY A 665 17.69 -19.16 -14.29
N THR A 666 16.88 -18.42 -15.04
CA THR A 666 16.08 -18.96 -16.16
C THR A 666 16.63 -18.46 -17.48
N LYS A 667 16.33 -19.15 -18.57
CA LYS A 667 16.56 -18.66 -19.94
C LYS A 667 15.28 -18.29 -20.68
N THR A 668 14.14 -18.72 -20.15
CA THR A 668 12.83 -18.60 -20.78
C THR A 668 11.85 -17.88 -19.84
N GLY A 669 10.83 -18.59 -19.35
CA GLY A 669 9.78 -18.06 -18.48
C GLY A 669 10.20 -17.92 -17.02
N GLY A 670 9.27 -17.44 -16.20
CA GLY A 670 9.41 -17.44 -14.75
C GLY A 670 9.12 -18.83 -14.17
N GLY A 671 9.34 -18.98 -12.87
CA GLY A 671 9.14 -20.25 -12.18
C GLY A 671 9.13 -20.09 -10.68
N ARG A 672 8.78 -21.16 -9.98
CA ARG A 672 8.88 -21.23 -8.53
C ARG A 672 9.77 -22.40 -8.15
N LEU A 673 10.71 -22.17 -7.24
CA LEU A 673 11.55 -23.20 -6.64
C LEU A 673 11.17 -23.37 -5.17
N SER A 674 11.17 -24.61 -4.67
CA SER A 674 10.95 -24.92 -3.25
C SER A 674 11.83 -26.09 -2.81
N ASP A 675 11.79 -26.44 -1.52
CA ASP A 675 12.41 -27.66 -0.97
C ASP A 675 13.92 -27.75 -1.21
N PHE A 676 14.63 -26.64 -1.00
CA PHE A 676 16.08 -26.53 -1.20
C PHE A 676 16.85 -27.48 -0.28
N ASN A 677 17.62 -28.38 -0.88
CA ASN A 677 18.48 -29.31 -0.19
C ASN A 677 19.89 -29.31 -0.80
N VAL A 678 20.88 -28.94 0.00
CA VAL A 678 22.29 -29.02 -0.38
C VAL A 678 22.93 -30.22 0.30
N SER A 679 23.58 -31.05 -0.50
CA SER A 679 24.46 -32.12 -0.03
C SER A 679 25.87 -31.95 -0.59
N VAL A 680 26.85 -32.39 0.20
CA VAL A 680 28.27 -32.32 -0.15
C VAL A 680 28.86 -33.70 -0.01
N GLU A 681 29.55 -34.16 -1.04
CA GLU A 681 30.42 -35.32 -0.96
C GLU A 681 31.82 -34.85 -0.58
N TRP A 682 32.44 -35.48 0.40
CA TRP A 682 33.79 -35.14 0.84
C TRP A 682 34.67 -36.38 0.99
N ASP A 683 35.98 -36.18 0.87
CA ASP A 683 37.04 -37.16 1.06
C ASP A 683 37.90 -36.76 2.26
N ASP A 684 37.91 -37.61 3.29
CA ASP A 684 38.67 -37.40 4.52
C ASP A 684 40.20 -37.34 4.29
N ASP A 685 40.72 -37.95 3.22
CA ASP A 685 42.15 -37.90 2.88
C ASP A 685 42.53 -36.55 2.26
N LEU A 686 41.61 -35.93 1.49
CA LEU A 686 41.79 -34.58 0.97
C LEU A 686 41.62 -33.54 2.09
N ALA A 687 40.65 -33.73 2.99
CA ALA A 687 40.45 -32.86 4.14
C ALA A 687 41.72 -32.76 5.00
N ARG A 688 42.38 -33.90 5.26
CA ARG A 688 43.63 -33.96 6.03
C ARG A 688 44.82 -33.27 5.34
N GLN A 689 44.82 -33.15 4.01
CA GLN A 689 45.87 -32.43 3.29
C GLN A 689 45.75 -30.90 3.43
N CYS A 690 44.61 -30.43 3.93
CA CYS A 690 44.30 -29.01 4.09
C CYS A 690 44.44 -28.52 5.54
N GLU A 691 44.66 -29.43 6.48
CA GLU A 691 45.14 -29.05 7.80
C GLU A 691 46.54 -28.43 7.63
N PRO A 692 46.77 -27.18 8.06
CA PRO A 692 48.11 -26.62 8.05
C PRO A 692 49.00 -27.59 8.83
N GLU A 693 50.16 -27.98 8.25
CA GLU A 693 51.12 -28.81 8.96
C GLU A 693 51.33 -28.15 10.34
N PRO A 694 51.10 -28.87 11.45
CA PRO A 694 51.17 -28.28 12.77
C PRO A 694 52.54 -27.61 12.86
N ASP A 695 52.55 -26.27 13.01
CA ASP A 695 53.76 -25.46 13.03
C ASP A 695 54.80 -26.23 13.82
N GLU A 696 55.81 -26.77 13.13
CA GLU A 696 56.78 -27.70 13.67
C GLU A 696 57.37 -26.98 14.89
N GLU A 697 56.93 -27.42 16.09
CA GLU A 697 57.01 -26.66 17.33
C GLU A 697 58.45 -26.15 17.45
N LEU A 698 58.67 -24.86 17.09
CA LEU A 698 60.03 -24.34 16.99
C LEU A 698 60.65 -24.60 18.35
N PRO A 699 61.73 -25.40 18.43
CA PRO A 699 62.19 -25.94 19.70
C PRO A 699 62.38 -24.78 20.65
N LEU A 700 61.60 -24.80 21.74
CA LEU A 700 61.59 -23.78 22.80
C LEU A 700 63.03 -23.31 22.99
N THR A 701 63.31 -22.08 22.57
CA THR A 701 64.63 -21.47 22.77
C THR A 701 64.95 -21.61 24.26
N PRO A 702 66.08 -22.24 24.63
CA PRO A 702 66.37 -22.51 26.03
C PRO A 702 66.37 -21.21 26.83
N GLU A 703 65.59 -21.21 27.92
CA GLU A 703 65.54 -20.14 28.92
C GLU A 703 66.95 -19.76 29.35
N GLY A 704 67.44 -18.62 28.86
CA GLY A 704 68.82 -18.21 29.04
C GLY A 704 69.09 -16.78 28.58
N ALA A 705 68.28 -15.80 28.98
CA ALA A 705 68.58 -14.39 28.77
C ALA A 705 68.23 -13.54 29.99
N VAL A 706 69.26 -13.34 30.80
CA VAL A 706 69.61 -12.17 31.63
C VAL A 706 68.63 -10.99 31.58
N THR A 707 68.12 -10.64 32.77
CA THR A 707 67.48 -9.35 33.09
C THR A 707 68.49 -8.20 32.98
N PRO A 708 68.25 -7.15 32.17
CA PRO A 708 68.97 -5.90 32.31
C PRO A 708 68.24 -5.02 33.34
N GLN A 709 68.90 -4.79 34.47
CA GLN A 709 68.63 -3.66 35.33
C GLN A 709 68.95 -2.35 34.58
N GLY A 710 67.97 -1.46 34.51
CA GLY A 710 68.18 -0.07 34.95
C GLY A 710 68.35 1.03 33.89
N CYS A 711 67.57 2.08 34.14
CA CYS A 711 67.80 3.51 33.87
C CYS A 711 67.29 4.10 32.55
N GLY A 712 66.35 5.05 32.69
CA GLY A 712 66.02 6.00 31.63
C GLY A 712 64.73 6.78 31.84
N CYS A 713 64.60 7.54 32.95
CA CYS A 713 63.65 8.64 33.00
C CYS A 713 64.10 9.70 31.98
N ALA A 714 63.23 10.06 31.04
CA ALA A 714 63.31 11.30 30.29
C ALA A 714 61.90 11.86 30.12
N GLU A 715 61.65 12.93 30.86
CA GLU A 715 60.60 13.91 30.63
C GLU A 715 60.60 14.31 29.15
N THR A 716 59.41 14.36 28.53
CA THR A 716 59.21 15.18 27.34
C THR A 716 57.98 16.05 27.52
N ASP A 717 58.23 17.31 27.21
CA ASP A 717 57.41 18.46 27.45
C ASP A 717 56.10 18.47 26.66
N SER A 718 55.15 19.15 27.29
CA SER A 718 54.03 19.85 26.70
C SER A 718 54.38 20.61 25.41
N SER A 719 53.84 20.18 24.27
CA SER A 719 53.42 21.09 23.18
C SER A 719 52.67 20.32 22.08
N GLY A 720 51.46 20.78 21.74
CA GLY A 720 50.88 20.55 20.41
C GLY A 720 49.73 19.55 20.31
N LEU A 721 48.59 19.83 20.95
CA LEU A 721 47.31 19.21 20.59
C LEU A 721 46.26 20.30 20.43
N LEU A 722 46.47 21.12 19.39
CA LEU A 722 45.53 22.09 18.86
C LEU A 722 45.78 22.18 17.36
N GLY A 723 45.21 21.25 16.60
CA GLY A 723 45.44 21.16 15.17
C GLY A 723 45.02 19.83 14.55
N LEU A 724 43.73 19.49 14.59
CA LEU A 724 43.07 18.74 13.51
C LEU A 724 41.53 18.87 13.63
N LEU A 725 41.05 20.11 13.73
CA LEU A 725 39.63 20.46 13.68
C LEU A 725 39.49 21.58 12.66
N LEU A 726 39.77 21.25 11.38
CA LEU A 726 39.59 22.10 10.19
C LEU A 726 39.97 21.32 8.93
N LEU A 727 39.15 20.34 8.56
CA LEU A 727 39.22 19.71 7.23
C LEU A 727 37.90 19.04 6.82
N LEU A 728 36.76 19.63 7.16
CA LEU A 728 35.43 19.24 6.64
C LEU A 728 34.49 20.45 6.51
N VAL A 729 35.00 21.57 5.97
CA VAL A 729 34.14 22.67 5.47
C VAL A 729 34.72 23.13 4.13
N GLY A 730 34.35 22.43 3.07
CA GLY A 730 34.84 22.75 1.74
C GLY A 730 34.33 21.78 0.68
N LEU A 731 33.05 21.95 0.30
CA LEU A 731 32.44 21.67 -1.03
C LEU A 731 30.99 21.18 -0.91
N ARG A 732 30.06 22.06 -0.53
CA ARG A 732 28.66 21.97 -0.98
C ARG A 732 28.12 23.36 -1.29
N ALA A 733 28.52 23.86 -2.44
CA ALA A 733 27.86 24.97 -3.11
C ALA A 733 28.12 24.83 -4.62
N ARG A 734 27.27 24.03 -5.29
CA ARG A 734 26.98 24.11 -6.73
C ARG A 734 26.02 22.98 -7.12
N LYS A 735 24.72 23.31 -7.22
CA LYS A 735 23.87 23.06 -8.39
C LYS A 735 22.43 23.48 -8.08
N LEU A 736 22.15 24.74 -8.37
CA LEU A 736 20.86 25.24 -8.84
C LEU A 736 21.12 25.67 -10.28
N LEU A 737 20.15 25.45 -11.18
CA LEU A 737 20.13 25.67 -12.65
C LEU A 737 20.38 24.39 -13.46
N PHE A 738 19.32 23.71 -13.88
CA PHE A 738 18.69 23.70 -15.22
C PHE A 738 17.43 22.83 -15.09
N ALA A 739 16.23 23.41 -15.24
CA ALA A 739 15.42 23.45 -16.47
C ALA A 739 14.79 22.10 -16.79
#